data_AF-A0A538THU1-F1
#
_entry.id   AF-A0A538THU1-F1
#
_cell.length_a   1.000
_cell.length_b   1.000
_cell.length_c   1.000
_cell.angle_alpha   90.00
_cell.angle_beta   90.00
_cell.angle_gamma   90.00
#
_symmetry.space_group_name_H-M   'P 1'
#
loop_
_entity.id
_entity.type
_entity.pdbx_description
1 polymer ?
#
loop_
_entity_poly.entity_id
_entity_poly.type
_entity_poly.pdbx_seq_one_letter_code
_entity_poly.pdbx_strand_id
1 'polypeptide(L)'
;MRRPLLEIATCLLLGAAPACAGEPAARSPAASRPSPALPPAASALWTSPRPVPDPRAKTPDRAVCARGDRFEIVTAAGARSFFIRGVNLGAAPPGHFPGEFAITKDDYLRWLRFARDLHANAIRVYALHPPAFYQALREENLAHPGAPIWLFQEVWTELPDANDFWDRAFTRGFEDETRLAIDAVHGNAVVRSRPGHASGTYDADVSPWLAGWLLGREWEPFAVRRTEMLHADSTRFRGSYFAVDGGTPMEVWLARICDTGASYEATRYGVAHAVSFVNWPTLDPMRHPTETELGGAQAEHDEDAYSVDPTRIRPARRAEIASGFLGYFANYHVYPYYPDFMNLDPGYARYRDNHGACSYAGYLTDLKAHTRGLPLLIGEYGVPSSRRIAHVQPQGIHHGGASEEEQGAQDARLLEDISGTGCAGSLLFALFDEWFKVNWLVQRVEWPRDRDPIWHNVLDAEENYGLIAFDPPPAIRVDGETDDWAGVAPYARATGRAGASPLSALYVTSDQSCLYLRVDLSPGALSRKSRPGPRRGGEPRGSPPAAPGGAVRAIGVSLDVLDPARGDRRLPAPLRATWSRGAEYVLLIQPPERGAASGVFDRSRRSDGSAELFIDGSMNYSTYAVTRTARGFDWSQKPFRPVANKDGLYSPLLIETNRERVARDGTLYPAKHVDWGRLAPQKEWALNAAGSTIEVAIPWGLLSVGDPSSLAVVDDKPGTRDTETTVTRGIGLLAWATTAAGFAADSLGPSLPGARAARPEESYFLGPQESSQVISGQEVMITTPESASYLWNGWETPITREHTKRSAIRIREAFEGMEARDEPRQTGWDAERR
;
A
#
# COMPACT_ATOMS: atom_id res chain seq x y z
N MET A 1 3.05 -24.72 15.55
CA MET A 1 3.23 -25.03 14.11
C MET A 1 3.84 -23.79 13.49
N ARG A 2 5.11 -23.84 13.06
CA ARG A 2 5.83 -22.71 12.46
C ARG A 2 5.63 -22.73 10.95
N ARG A 3 5.01 -21.69 10.35
CA ARG A 3 4.87 -21.46 8.90
C ARG A 3 4.58 -19.96 8.62
N PRO A 4 4.80 -19.49 7.37
CA PRO A 4 5.94 -18.70 6.91
C PRO A 4 5.75 -17.18 7.10
N LEU A 5 6.83 -16.48 7.42
CA LEU A 5 6.85 -15.08 7.87
C LEU A 5 7.40 -14.10 6.81
N LEU A 6 7.47 -14.54 5.54
CA LEU A 6 8.21 -13.92 4.44
C LEU A 6 7.56 -12.66 3.82
N GLU A 7 6.33 -12.30 4.21
CA GLU A 7 5.45 -11.44 3.38
C GLU A 7 5.65 -9.93 3.54
N ILE A 8 6.28 -9.44 4.62
CA ILE A 8 6.41 -7.99 4.87
C ILE A 8 7.32 -7.33 3.82
N ALA A 9 8.45 -7.97 3.48
CA ALA A 9 9.34 -7.47 2.43
C ALA A 9 8.77 -7.72 1.02
N THR A 10 8.15 -8.88 0.78
CA THR A 10 7.65 -9.24 -0.56
C THR A 10 6.56 -8.29 -1.09
N CYS A 11 5.79 -7.64 -0.22
CA CYS A 11 4.63 -6.83 -0.63
C CYS A 11 4.96 -5.36 -0.96
N LEU A 12 6.01 -4.78 -0.36
CA LEU A 12 6.58 -3.52 -0.87
C LEU A 12 7.15 -3.69 -2.30
N LEU A 13 7.30 -4.94 -2.77
CA LEU A 13 8.22 -5.34 -3.83
C LEU A 13 7.61 -6.01 -5.07
N LEU A 14 6.29 -6.20 -5.18
CA LEU A 14 5.72 -6.92 -6.32
C LEU A 14 5.29 -5.99 -7.47
N GLY A 15 6.27 -5.69 -8.31
CA GLY A 15 6.09 -5.23 -9.69
C GLY A 15 6.33 -6.34 -10.73
N ALA A 16 5.84 -7.56 -10.51
CA ALA A 16 5.73 -8.60 -11.55
C ALA A 16 4.80 -9.74 -11.08
N ALA A 17 4.03 -10.29 -12.02
CA ALA A 17 3.07 -11.40 -11.82
C ALA A 17 3.70 -12.64 -11.14
N PRO A 18 2.95 -13.41 -10.32
CA PRO A 18 3.49 -14.57 -9.65
C PRO A 18 3.78 -15.72 -10.63
N ALA A 19 5.06 -16.06 -10.81
CA ALA A 19 5.47 -17.33 -11.38
C ALA A 19 5.34 -18.43 -10.30
N CYS A 20 4.51 -19.44 -10.56
CA CYS A 20 4.28 -20.57 -9.66
C CYS A 20 5.57 -21.38 -9.40
N ALA A 21 6.15 -21.26 -8.21
CA ALA A 21 7.20 -22.17 -7.74
C ALA A 21 6.59 -23.46 -7.16
N GLY A 22 7.02 -24.63 -7.63
CA GLY A 22 6.64 -25.93 -7.06
C GLY A 22 7.84 -26.85 -6.94
N GLU A 23 7.97 -27.57 -5.82
CA GLU A 23 8.83 -28.77 -5.65
C GLU A 23 8.58 -29.45 -4.27
N PRO A 24 9.01 -30.71 -4.02
CA PRO A 24 9.07 -31.88 -4.89
C PRO A 24 8.19 -33.04 -4.34
N ALA A 25 7.46 -33.74 -5.21
CA ALA A 25 6.62 -34.88 -4.80
C ALA A 25 7.36 -36.23 -4.91
N ALA A 26 7.22 -37.05 -3.86
CA ALA A 26 7.66 -38.44 -3.82
C ALA A 26 6.84 -39.36 -4.74
N ARG A 27 7.50 -40.41 -5.24
CA ARG A 27 7.13 -41.35 -6.31
C ARG A 27 5.88 -42.21 -6.06
N SER A 28 5.03 -42.39 -7.09
CA SER A 28 4.44 -43.68 -7.55
C SER A 28 3.50 -43.50 -8.79
N PRO A 29 3.15 -44.56 -9.56
CA PRO A 29 3.50 -44.64 -10.98
C PRO A 29 2.38 -44.34 -12.01
N ALA A 30 2.85 -43.82 -13.15
CA ALA A 30 2.47 -44.06 -14.55
C ALA A 30 0.97 -44.14 -14.97
N ALA A 31 0.52 -43.08 -15.66
CA ALA A 31 -0.27 -43.20 -16.89
C ALA A 31 0.12 -42.06 -17.84
N SER A 32 0.59 -42.41 -19.03
CA SER A 32 1.24 -41.56 -20.02
C SER A 32 0.27 -40.67 -20.80
N ARG A 33 0.51 -39.35 -20.77
CA ARG A 33 0.13 -38.41 -21.85
C ARG A 33 1.36 -37.57 -22.21
N PRO A 34 1.64 -37.34 -23.50
CA PRO A 34 2.87 -36.67 -23.92
C PRO A 34 2.79 -35.16 -23.65
N SER A 35 3.69 -34.64 -22.81
CA SER A 35 3.98 -33.20 -22.76
C SER A 35 4.75 -32.78 -24.02
N PRO A 36 4.46 -31.60 -24.61
CA PRO A 36 5.33 -31.03 -25.61
C PRO A 36 6.65 -30.64 -24.93
N ALA A 37 7.76 -31.18 -25.41
CA ALA A 37 9.09 -30.83 -24.92
C ALA A 37 9.38 -29.34 -25.24
N LEU A 38 9.65 -28.54 -24.20
CA LEU A 38 10.37 -27.28 -24.36
C LEU A 38 11.80 -27.61 -24.79
N PRO A 39 12.32 -27.03 -25.89
CA PRO A 39 13.69 -27.26 -26.32
C PRO A 39 14.67 -26.56 -25.36
N PRO A 40 15.92 -27.05 -25.27
CA PRO A 40 16.95 -26.45 -24.42
C PRO A 40 17.28 -25.03 -24.89
N ALA A 41 17.51 -24.13 -23.92
CA ALA A 41 17.88 -22.74 -24.10
C ALA A 41 19.19 -22.62 -24.92
N ALA A 42 19.05 -22.49 -26.23
CA ALA A 42 20.05 -21.84 -27.05
C ALA A 42 19.99 -20.34 -26.75
N SER A 43 21.15 -19.72 -26.52
CA SER A 43 21.33 -18.27 -26.50
C SER A 43 20.88 -17.69 -27.85
N ALA A 44 19.59 -17.39 -27.97
CA ALA A 44 19.08 -16.51 -28.99
C ALA A 44 19.38 -15.09 -28.49
N LEU A 45 20.27 -14.36 -29.16
CA LEU A 45 20.47 -12.95 -28.91
C LEU A 45 19.10 -12.26 -29.09
N TRP A 46 18.48 -11.85 -27.99
CA TRP A 46 17.20 -11.13 -27.95
C TRP A 46 17.32 -9.70 -28.46
N THR A 47 18.53 -9.30 -28.81
CA THR A 47 18.92 -7.96 -29.18
C THR A 47 19.81 -7.99 -30.43
N SER A 48 19.83 -6.88 -31.14
CA SER A 48 20.82 -6.64 -32.19
C SER A 48 21.38 -5.23 -31.97
N PRO A 49 22.57 -5.10 -31.34
CA PRO A 49 23.20 -3.79 -31.17
C PRO A 49 23.46 -3.18 -32.56
N ARG A 50 23.11 -1.91 -32.76
CA ARG A 50 23.44 -1.22 -34.02
C ARG A 50 24.91 -0.76 -33.99
N PRO A 51 25.55 -0.56 -35.15
CA PRO A 51 26.90 -0.02 -35.22
C PRO A 51 26.97 1.32 -34.48
N VAL A 52 27.96 1.48 -33.60
CA VAL A 52 28.16 2.73 -32.86
C VAL A 52 28.68 3.79 -33.84
N PRO A 53 28.17 5.04 -33.81
CA PRO A 53 28.84 6.19 -34.43
C PRO A 53 30.30 6.32 -33.92
N ASP A 54 31.19 7.01 -34.65
CA ASP A 54 32.63 7.15 -34.30
C ASP A 54 32.85 7.35 -32.78
N PRO A 55 33.59 6.46 -32.08
CA PRO A 55 33.73 6.41 -30.62
C PRO A 55 34.42 7.62 -29.99
N ARG A 56 34.67 8.69 -30.75
CA ARG A 56 35.03 10.00 -30.22
C ARG A 56 33.82 10.69 -29.59
N ALA A 57 33.20 10.05 -28.60
CA ALA A 57 32.25 10.69 -27.73
C ALA A 57 32.96 11.83 -26.99
N LYS A 58 32.54 13.06 -27.25
CA LYS A 58 32.90 14.20 -26.41
C LYS A 58 32.29 13.94 -25.04
N THR A 59 33.07 14.15 -23.97
CA THR A 59 32.51 14.26 -22.61
C THR A 59 31.27 15.15 -22.68
N PRO A 60 30.13 14.77 -22.06
CA PRO A 60 28.92 15.57 -22.16
C PRO A 60 29.23 17.02 -21.74
N ASP A 61 28.75 18.00 -22.51
CA ASP A 61 28.93 19.42 -22.19
C ASP A 61 28.34 19.79 -20.80
N ARG A 62 27.43 18.93 -20.31
CA ARG A 62 26.82 18.93 -18.99
C ARG A 62 26.61 17.49 -18.52
N ALA A 63 27.09 17.12 -17.34
CA ALA A 63 26.91 15.79 -16.76
C ALA A 63 26.66 15.85 -15.25
N VAL A 64 25.90 14.90 -14.70
CA VAL A 64 25.85 14.66 -13.25
C VAL A 64 26.97 13.71 -12.86
N CYS A 65 27.72 14.05 -11.81
CA CYS A 65 28.80 13.25 -11.27
C CYS A 65 28.57 12.97 -9.79
N ALA A 66 28.88 11.76 -9.34
CA ALA A 66 28.95 11.38 -7.93
C ALA A 66 30.38 11.60 -7.41
N ARG A 67 30.59 12.56 -6.50
CA ARG A 67 31.91 12.89 -5.95
C ARG A 67 31.85 13.22 -4.46
N GLY A 68 32.72 12.56 -3.68
CA GLY A 68 32.72 12.74 -2.22
C GLY A 68 31.33 12.42 -1.64
N ASP A 69 30.76 13.33 -0.87
CA ASP A 69 29.45 13.14 -0.24
C ASP A 69 28.24 13.64 -1.04
N ARG A 70 28.42 14.10 -2.29
CA ARG A 70 27.37 14.80 -3.06
C ARG A 70 27.36 14.46 -4.55
N PHE A 71 26.25 14.77 -5.21
CA PHE A 71 26.23 14.91 -6.66
C PHE A 71 26.67 16.32 -7.07
N GLU A 72 27.29 16.42 -8.23
CA GLU A 72 27.69 17.68 -8.86
C GLU A 72 27.21 17.73 -10.31
N ILE A 73 26.71 18.87 -10.76
CA ILE A 73 26.58 19.16 -12.20
C ILE A 73 27.91 19.72 -12.67
N VAL A 74 28.54 19.02 -13.61
CA VAL A 74 29.80 19.39 -14.24
C VAL A 74 29.50 19.95 -15.63
N THR A 75 30.04 21.12 -15.93
CA THR A 75 29.99 21.76 -17.26
C THR A 75 31.37 22.31 -17.63
N ALA A 76 31.52 22.82 -18.86
CA ALA A 76 32.73 23.55 -19.25
C ALA A 76 33.04 24.76 -18.35
N ALA A 77 32.04 25.35 -17.69
CA ALA A 77 32.21 26.48 -16.78
C ALA A 77 32.69 26.08 -15.37
N GLY A 78 32.63 24.79 -15.02
CA GLY A 78 32.98 24.27 -13.70
C GLY A 78 31.98 23.26 -13.17
N ALA A 79 32.23 22.82 -11.94
CA ALA A 79 31.36 21.91 -11.19
C ALA A 79 30.61 22.67 -10.09
N ARG A 80 29.34 22.33 -9.88
CA ARG A 80 28.52 22.84 -8.78
C ARG A 80 27.78 21.71 -8.09
N SER A 81 27.53 21.84 -6.78
CA SER A 81 26.68 20.92 -6.04
C SER A 81 25.30 20.79 -6.70
N PHE A 82 24.71 19.62 -6.56
CA PHE A 82 23.40 19.33 -7.13
C PHE A 82 22.66 18.34 -6.21
N PHE A 83 21.61 18.81 -5.56
CA PHE A 83 20.72 17.93 -4.81
C PHE A 83 19.68 17.29 -5.75
N ILE A 84 19.58 15.96 -5.75
CA ILE A 84 18.55 15.26 -6.52
C ILE A 84 17.20 15.42 -5.80
N ARG A 85 16.22 15.98 -6.48
CA ARG A 85 14.81 16.01 -6.05
C ARG A 85 13.98 15.44 -7.18
N GLY A 86 13.65 14.16 -7.07
CA GLY A 86 12.96 13.45 -8.12
C GLY A 86 11.78 12.66 -7.63
N VAL A 87 11.17 11.97 -8.58
CA VAL A 87 9.96 11.18 -8.40
C VAL A 87 10.14 9.85 -9.13
N ASN A 88 9.61 8.78 -8.56
CA ASN A 88 9.61 7.45 -9.18
C ASN A 88 8.42 7.31 -10.12
N LEU A 89 8.66 6.78 -11.32
CA LEU A 89 7.65 6.59 -12.37
C LEU A 89 7.35 5.09 -12.56
N GLY A 90 6.13 4.71 -12.22
CA GLY A 90 5.54 3.39 -12.43
C GLY A 90 5.55 2.90 -13.87
N ALA A 91 5.43 1.58 -14.03
CA ALA A 91 5.44 0.91 -15.33
C ALA A 91 4.03 0.55 -15.86
N ALA A 92 2.99 0.67 -15.03
CA ALA A 92 1.61 0.38 -15.44
C ALA A 92 0.60 1.37 -14.86
N PRO A 93 -0.32 1.88 -15.70
CA PRO A 93 -1.51 2.58 -15.22
C PRO A 93 -2.53 1.55 -14.71
N PRO A 94 -3.59 2.00 -14.01
CA PRO A 94 -4.75 1.16 -13.70
C PRO A 94 -5.26 0.36 -14.90
N GLY A 95 -5.73 -0.85 -14.63
CA GLY A 95 -6.23 -1.81 -15.60
C GLY A 95 -5.17 -2.71 -16.23
N HIS A 96 -3.89 -2.52 -15.90
CA HIS A 96 -2.78 -3.23 -16.55
C HIS A 96 -1.71 -3.67 -15.55
N PHE A 97 -1.03 -4.79 -15.84
CA PHE A 97 0.22 -5.15 -15.17
C PHE A 97 1.43 -4.46 -15.80
N PRO A 98 2.53 -4.25 -15.04
CA PRO A 98 3.79 -3.67 -15.54
C PRO A 98 4.32 -4.31 -16.82
N GLY A 99 4.14 -5.63 -16.97
CA GLY A 99 4.60 -6.40 -18.12
C GLY A 99 3.80 -6.19 -19.42
N GLU A 100 2.69 -5.46 -19.38
CA GLU A 100 1.84 -5.17 -20.55
C GLU A 100 2.25 -3.88 -21.27
N PHE A 101 2.96 -2.98 -20.57
CA PHE A 101 3.47 -1.72 -21.14
C PHE A 101 2.39 -0.85 -21.81
N ALA A 102 1.26 -0.67 -21.13
CA ALA A 102 0.09 0.05 -21.65
C ALA A 102 0.25 1.59 -21.76
N ILE A 103 1.30 2.15 -21.16
CA ILE A 103 1.55 3.60 -21.13
C ILE A 103 1.89 4.11 -22.53
N THR A 104 1.15 5.12 -23.00
CA THR A 104 1.41 5.73 -24.32
C THR A 104 2.48 6.82 -24.25
N LYS A 105 3.02 7.24 -25.41
CA LYS A 105 3.94 8.39 -25.47
C LYS A 105 3.30 9.67 -24.91
N ASP A 106 2.01 9.89 -25.18
CA ASP A 106 1.30 11.08 -24.71
C ASP A 106 1.12 11.09 -23.19
N ASP A 107 0.90 9.91 -22.58
CA ASP A 107 0.89 9.77 -21.13
C ASP A 107 2.27 10.12 -20.54
N TYR A 108 3.35 9.56 -21.11
CA TYR A 108 4.70 9.91 -20.67
C TYR A 108 5.01 11.41 -20.80
N LEU A 109 4.63 12.06 -21.91
CA LEU A 109 4.82 13.50 -22.09
C LEU A 109 4.06 14.30 -21.02
N ARG A 110 2.80 13.93 -20.76
CA ARG A 110 1.95 14.58 -19.77
C ARG A 110 2.49 14.44 -18.35
N TRP A 111 2.95 13.25 -18.00
CA TRP A 111 3.56 12.95 -16.69
C TRP A 111 4.95 13.57 -16.52
N LEU A 112 5.77 13.64 -17.57
CA LEU A 112 7.05 14.37 -17.54
C LEU A 112 6.82 15.87 -17.36
N ARG A 113 5.80 16.46 -18.00
CA ARG A 113 5.41 17.86 -17.77
C ARG A 113 4.94 18.08 -16.35
N PHE A 114 4.10 17.19 -15.82
CA PHE A 114 3.69 17.22 -14.42
C PHE A 114 4.90 17.17 -13.46
N ALA A 115 5.89 16.31 -13.72
CA ALA A 115 7.13 16.29 -12.92
C ALA A 115 7.91 17.62 -12.99
N ARG A 116 7.96 18.29 -14.16
CA ARG A 116 8.55 19.66 -14.25
C ARG A 116 7.74 20.69 -13.45
N ASP A 117 6.41 20.62 -13.53
CA ASP A 117 5.50 21.53 -12.81
C ASP A 117 5.58 21.33 -11.28
N LEU A 118 6.01 20.14 -10.82
CA LEU A 118 6.37 19.87 -9.43
C LEU A 118 7.74 20.44 -9.03
N HIS A 119 8.53 20.98 -9.96
CA HIS A 119 9.94 21.34 -9.78
C HIS A 119 10.87 20.14 -9.53
N ALA A 120 10.46 18.93 -9.94
CA ALA A 120 11.33 17.76 -9.92
C ALA A 120 12.44 17.92 -10.96
N ASN A 121 13.68 17.63 -10.56
CA ASN A 121 14.84 17.68 -11.46
C ASN A 121 15.26 16.29 -11.97
N ALA A 122 14.68 15.22 -11.44
CA ALA A 122 14.99 13.85 -11.83
C ALA A 122 13.75 12.95 -11.85
N ILE A 123 13.82 11.91 -12.66
CA ILE A 123 12.85 10.81 -12.72
C ILE A 123 13.59 9.49 -12.64
N ARG A 124 13.07 8.53 -11.86
CA ARG A 124 13.54 7.14 -11.84
C ARG A 124 12.51 6.22 -12.48
N VAL A 125 13.00 5.26 -13.25
CA VAL A 125 12.20 4.13 -13.76
C VAL A 125 12.84 2.82 -13.30
N TYR A 126 12.02 1.85 -12.88
CA TYR A 126 12.44 0.59 -12.22
C TYR A 126 13.09 -0.41 -13.18
N ALA A 127 12.61 -0.45 -14.41
CA ALA A 127 13.09 -1.35 -15.44
C ALA A 127 13.14 -0.60 -16.78
N LEU A 128 13.55 -1.30 -17.84
CA LEU A 128 13.49 -0.74 -19.18
C LEU A 128 12.03 -0.49 -19.57
N HIS A 129 11.66 0.77 -19.77
CA HIS A 129 10.35 1.17 -20.29
C HIS A 129 10.30 1.02 -21.81
N PRO A 130 9.12 1.10 -22.46
CA PRO A 130 9.03 1.09 -23.92
C PRO A 130 9.79 2.26 -24.56
N PRO A 131 10.20 2.16 -25.84
CA PRO A 131 10.88 3.25 -26.55
C PRO A 131 10.17 4.61 -26.48
N ALA A 132 8.84 4.60 -26.37
CA ALA A 132 8.01 5.79 -26.21
C ALA A 132 8.43 6.67 -25.01
N PHE A 133 8.83 6.08 -23.88
CA PHE A 133 9.32 6.82 -22.72
C PHE A 133 10.58 7.63 -23.06
N TYR A 134 11.59 6.98 -23.63
CA TYR A 134 12.87 7.61 -23.99
C TYR A 134 12.67 8.70 -25.06
N GLN A 135 11.76 8.47 -26.01
CA GLN A 135 11.37 9.48 -26.99
C GLN A 135 10.70 10.68 -26.33
N ALA A 136 9.78 10.48 -25.39
CA ALA A 136 9.12 11.54 -24.63
C ALA A 136 10.11 12.33 -23.76
N LEU A 137 11.01 11.65 -23.05
CA LEU A 137 12.05 12.29 -22.22
C LEU A 137 12.99 13.16 -23.08
N ARG A 138 13.44 12.62 -24.22
CA ARG A 138 14.28 13.35 -25.17
C ARG A 138 13.57 14.60 -25.70
N GLU A 139 12.32 14.46 -26.12
CA GLU A 139 11.51 15.57 -26.63
C GLU A 139 11.37 16.68 -25.57
N GLU A 140 10.99 16.32 -24.36
CA GLU A 140 10.79 17.26 -23.27
C GLU A 140 12.09 17.93 -22.82
N ASN A 141 13.22 17.22 -22.81
CA ASN A 141 14.51 17.81 -22.45
C ASN A 141 15.09 18.71 -23.57
N LEU A 142 14.86 18.38 -24.84
CA LEU A 142 15.23 19.26 -25.96
C LEU A 142 14.40 20.54 -25.99
N ALA A 143 13.14 20.48 -25.56
CA ALA A 143 12.29 21.65 -25.38
C ALA A 143 12.74 22.54 -24.19
N HIS A 144 13.45 21.97 -23.21
CA HIS A 144 13.85 22.65 -21.98
C HIS A 144 15.36 22.51 -21.66
N PRO A 145 16.27 22.99 -22.53
CA PRO A 145 17.71 22.73 -22.41
C PRO A 145 18.36 23.35 -21.15
N GLY A 146 17.77 24.39 -20.57
CA GLY A 146 18.25 25.01 -19.34
C GLY A 146 18.01 24.15 -18.08
N ALA A 147 16.89 23.42 -18.07
CA ALA A 147 16.41 22.66 -16.92
C ALA A 147 15.91 21.27 -17.38
N PRO A 148 16.82 20.38 -17.81
CA PRO A 148 16.45 19.02 -18.16
C PRO A 148 16.01 18.23 -16.93
N ILE A 149 15.12 17.26 -17.14
CA ILE A 149 14.86 16.19 -16.19
C ILE A 149 15.96 15.14 -16.37
N TRP A 150 16.66 14.83 -15.29
CA TRP A 150 17.66 13.78 -15.25
C TRP A 150 17.03 12.40 -15.06
N LEU A 151 17.58 11.39 -15.71
CA LEU A 151 17.13 10.00 -15.60
C LEU A 151 17.99 9.25 -14.59
N PHE A 152 17.34 8.55 -13.66
CA PHE A 152 17.93 7.38 -13.01
C PHE A 152 17.32 6.14 -13.65
N GLN A 153 18.14 5.35 -14.35
CA GLN A 153 17.70 4.12 -14.98
C GLN A 153 18.05 2.95 -14.07
N GLU A 154 17.02 2.29 -13.53
CA GLU A 154 17.23 1.03 -12.83
C GLU A 154 17.22 -0.16 -13.81
N VAL A 155 17.97 -1.19 -13.44
CA VAL A 155 17.94 -2.50 -14.07
C VAL A 155 17.48 -3.50 -13.01
N TRP A 156 16.19 -3.78 -13.01
CA TRP A 156 15.56 -4.71 -12.07
C TRP A 156 15.89 -6.18 -12.39
N THR A 157 15.85 -7.04 -11.38
CA THR A 157 16.05 -8.50 -11.52
C THR A 157 15.19 -9.28 -10.54
N GLU A 158 14.79 -10.49 -10.95
CA GLU A 158 14.11 -11.47 -10.08
C GLU A 158 15.06 -12.05 -9.01
N LEU A 159 14.50 -12.78 -8.05
CA LEU A 159 15.26 -13.62 -7.12
C LEU A 159 15.76 -14.87 -7.85
N PRO A 160 17.03 -15.29 -7.71
CA PRO A 160 17.51 -16.53 -8.32
C PRO A 160 16.82 -17.77 -7.71
N ASP A 161 16.50 -18.78 -8.54
CA ASP A 161 15.80 -20.02 -8.13
C ASP A 161 16.39 -20.67 -6.87
N ALA A 162 17.72 -20.78 -6.83
CA ALA A 162 18.46 -21.41 -5.75
C ALA A 162 18.85 -20.41 -4.64
N ASN A 163 18.31 -19.18 -4.64
CA ASN A 163 18.66 -18.11 -3.71
C ASN A 163 20.18 -17.85 -3.65
N ASP A 164 20.88 -18.06 -4.77
CA ASP A 164 22.31 -17.85 -4.93
C ASP A 164 22.55 -16.86 -6.07
N PHE A 165 22.95 -15.62 -5.74
CA PHE A 165 23.18 -14.57 -6.73
C PHE A 165 24.37 -14.87 -7.64
N TRP A 166 25.29 -15.76 -7.24
CA TRP A 166 26.42 -16.19 -8.08
C TRP A 166 26.07 -17.29 -9.06
N ASP A 167 24.82 -17.77 -9.09
CA ASP A 167 24.40 -18.71 -10.12
C ASP A 167 24.77 -18.17 -11.50
N ARG A 168 25.38 -19.05 -12.31
CA ARG A 168 25.99 -18.65 -13.57
C ARG A 168 24.94 -18.22 -14.60
N ALA A 169 23.75 -18.84 -14.61
CA ALA A 169 22.69 -18.47 -15.53
C ALA A 169 22.07 -17.14 -15.10
N PHE A 170 21.78 -17.00 -13.81
CA PHE A 170 21.27 -15.75 -13.23
C PHE A 170 22.21 -14.57 -13.47
N THR A 171 23.49 -14.69 -13.07
CA THR A 171 24.49 -13.62 -13.21
C THR A 171 24.63 -13.20 -14.67
N ARG A 172 24.73 -14.15 -15.61
CA ARG A 172 24.81 -13.82 -17.04
C ARG A 172 23.55 -13.13 -17.55
N GLY A 173 22.37 -13.60 -17.14
CA GLY A 173 21.10 -12.98 -17.51
C GLY A 173 21.03 -11.52 -17.06
N PHE A 174 21.45 -11.24 -15.83
CA PHE A 174 21.45 -9.89 -15.29
C PHE A 174 22.51 -8.98 -15.93
N GLU A 175 23.71 -9.51 -16.23
CA GLU A 175 24.71 -8.78 -17.00
C GLU A 175 24.21 -8.44 -18.43
N ASP A 176 23.49 -9.37 -19.07
CA ASP A 176 22.92 -9.16 -20.40
C ASP A 176 21.79 -8.12 -20.38
N GLU A 177 20.94 -8.13 -19.35
CA GLU A 177 19.92 -7.11 -19.13
C GLU A 177 20.55 -5.73 -18.90
N THR A 178 21.65 -5.67 -18.13
CA THR A 178 22.42 -4.44 -17.89
C THR A 178 22.99 -3.88 -19.19
N ARG A 179 23.63 -4.72 -20.02
CA ARG A 179 24.18 -4.31 -21.33
C ARG A 179 23.07 -3.82 -22.26
N LEU A 180 21.92 -4.49 -22.26
CA LEU A 180 20.76 -4.09 -23.04
C LEU A 180 20.23 -2.72 -22.61
N ALA A 181 20.07 -2.49 -21.30
CA ALA A 181 19.59 -1.21 -20.79
C ALA A 181 20.53 -0.06 -21.17
N ILE A 182 21.85 -0.29 -21.10
CA ILE A 182 22.86 0.67 -21.57
C ILE A 182 22.66 0.96 -23.06
N ASP A 183 22.60 -0.07 -23.91
CA ASP A 183 22.38 0.14 -25.35
C ASP A 183 21.06 0.88 -25.64
N ALA A 184 19.99 0.61 -24.89
CA ALA A 184 18.69 1.25 -25.07
C ALA A 184 18.70 2.74 -24.67
N VAL A 185 19.32 3.10 -23.54
CA VAL A 185 19.44 4.48 -23.07
C VAL A 185 20.30 5.35 -24.00
N HIS A 186 21.33 4.75 -24.61
CA HIS A 186 22.13 5.37 -25.67
C HIS A 186 21.41 5.42 -27.03
N GLY A 187 20.12 5.04 -27.09
CA GLY A 187 19.34 5.02 -28.31
C GLY A 187 19.94 4.08 -29.36
N ASN A 188 20.47 2.92 -28.95
CA ASN A 188 21.25 2.00 -29.78
C ASN A 188 20.83 0.52 -29.66
N ALA A 189 19.56 0.26 -29.33
CA ALA A 189 19.04 -1.10 -29.19
C ALA A 189 17.85 -1.40 -30.10
N VAL A 190 17.79 -2.63 -30.60
CA VAL A 190 16.56 -3.24 -31.13
C VAL A 190 16.27 -4.45 -30.27
N VAL A 191 15.14 -4.42 -29.56
CA VAL A 191 14.75 -5.42 -28.57
C VAL A 191 13.56 -6.20 -29.09
N ARG A 192 13.72 -7.52 -29.16
CA ARG A 192 12.63 -8.41 -29.56
C ARG A 192 11.61 -8.54 -28.43
N SER A 193 10.34 -8.72 -28.79
CA SER A 193 9.28 -8.97 -27.82
C SER A 193 9.54 -10.26 -27.04
N ARG A 194 9.43 -10.18 -25.72
CA ARG A 194 9.43 -11.30 -24.77
C ARG A 194 8.42 -10.99 -23.66
N PRO A 195 7.73 -11.99 -23.10
CA PRO A 195 6.79 -11.76 -22.01
C PRO A 195 7.42 -10.97 -20.85
N GLY A 196 6.67 -10.02 -20.29
CA GLY A 196 7.11 -9.23 -19.13
C GLY A 196 8.20 -8.18 -19.40
N HIS A 197 8.67 -7.99 -20.64
CA HIS A 197 9.72 -7.00 -20.93
C HIS A 197 9.38 -6.08 -22.09
N ALA A 198 9.81 -4.82 -21.96
CA ALA A 198 9.64 -3.82 -22.99
C ALA A 198 10.40 -4.22 -24.26
N SER A 199 9.84 -3.86 -25.41
CA SER A 199 10.41 -4.20 -26.71
C SER A 199 10.22 -3.09 -27.74
N GLY A 200 10.94 -3.19 -28.85
CA GLY A 200 10.89 -2.20 -29.93
C GLY A 200 12.27 -1.66 -30.29
N THR A 201 12.27 -0.56 -31.05
CA THR A 201 13.50 0.11 -31.49
C THR A 201 13.77 1.31 -30.59
N TYR A 202 14.88 1.28 -29.87
CA TYR A 202 15.35 2.37 -29.03
C TYR A 202 16.30 3.23 -29.86
N ASP A 203 15.81 4.37 -30.32
CA ASP A 203 16.52 5.31 -31.20
C ASP A 203 16.59 6.75 -30.65
N ALA A 204 16.03 6.96 -29.47
CA ALA A 204 16.19 8.18 -28.70
C ALA A 204 17.38 8.03 -27.74
N ASP A 205 18.51 8.66 -28.09
CA ASP A 205 19.63 8.80 -27.17
C ASP A 205 19.27 9.82 -26.08
N VAL A 206 19.11 9.31 -24.85
CA VAL A 206 18.89 10.12 -23.64
C VAL A 206 20.06 10.06 -22.67
N SER A 207 21.16 9.40 -23.05
CA SER A 207 22.38 9.32 -22.23
C SER A 207 22.93 10.69 -21.80
N PRO A 208 22.79 11.81 -22.56
CA PRO A 208 23.19 13.13 -22.07
C PRO A 208 22.45 13.61 -20.81
N TRP A 209 21.30 13.01 -20.49
CA TRP A 209 20.50 13.32 -19.31
C TRP A 209 20.46 12.16 -18.31
N LEU A 210 21.34 11.17 -18.42
CA LEU A 210 21.47 10.10 -17.43
C LEU A 210 22.24 10.62 -16.20
N ALA A 211 21.59 10.64 -15.03
CA ALA A 211 22.23 10.94 -13.76
C ALA A 211 22.94 9.72 -13.15
N GLY A 212 22.37 8.53 -13.33
CA GLY A 212 23.04 7.30 -12.91
C GLY A 212 22.26 6.02 -13.15
N TRP A 213 22.98 4.91 -13.05
CA TRP A 213 22.48 3.55 -13.08
C TRP A 213 22.18 3.05 -11.66
N LEU A 214 21.05 2.39 -11.48
CA LEU A 214 20.71 1.66 -10.26
C LEU A 214 20.60 0.17 -10.62
N LEU A 215 21.47 -0.67 -10.09
CA LEU A 215 21.50 -2.08 -10.46
C LEU A 215 20.82 -2.93 -9.38
N GLY A 216 19.82 -3.70 -9.80
CA GLY A 216 19.15 -4.70 -8.98
C GLY A 216 17.87 -4.19 -8.35
N ARG A 217 17.45 -4.91 -7.30
CA ARG A 217 16.29 -4.60 -6.46
C ARG A 217 16.70 -4.63 -4.99
N GLU A 218 15.75 -4.37 -4.10
CA GLU A 218 15.93 -4.65 -2.68
C GLU A 218 16.23 -6.15 -2.48
N TRP A 219 17.42 -6.44 -1.96
CA TRP A 219 17.90 -7.82 -1.85
C TRP A 219 17.30 -8.51 -0.62
N GLU A 220 16.84 -9.74 -0.78
CA GLU A 220 16.28 -10.50 0.34
C GLU A 220 17.38 -10.99 1.31
N PRO A 221 17.29 -10.70 2.62
CA PRO A 221 18.32 -11.10 3.58
C PRO A 221 18.63 -12.60 3.58
N PHE A 222 17.62 -13.46 3.37
CA PHE A 222 17.82 -14.91 3.32
C PHE A 222 18.61 -15.37 2.09
N ALA A 223 18.48 -14.69 0.95
CA ALA A 223 19.21 -15.01 -0.28
C ALA A 223 20.64 -14.45 -0.23
N VAL A 224 20.83 -13.27 0.38
CA VAL A 224 22.16 -12.74 0.69
C VAL A 224 22.91 -13.73 1.58
N ARG A 225 22.32 -14.15 2.71
CA ARG A 225 22.90 -15.17 3.60
C ARG A 225 23.36 -16.40 2.85
N ARG A 226 22.47 -16.96 2.03
CA ARG A 226 22.77 -18.21 1.31
C ARG A 226 23.92 -18.01 0.32
N THR A 227 23.92 -16.90 -0.40
CA THR A 227 25.01 -16.52 -1.32
C THR A 227 26.34 -16.43 -0.56
N GLU A 228 26.37 -15.74 0.57
CA GLU A 228 27.60 -15.60 1.37
C GLU A 228 28.11 -16.94 1.92
N MET A 229 27.21 -17.84 2.32
CA MET A 229 27.58 -19.19 2.78
C MET A 229 28.17 -20.06 1.67
N LEU A 230 27.61 -19.99 0.46
CA LEU A 230 28.05 -20.82 -0.67
C LEU A 230 29.38 -20.36 -1.26
N HIS A 231 29.70 -19.07 -1.11
CA HIS A 231 30.86 -18.44 -1.75
C HIS A 231 31.83 -17.79 -0.75
N ALA A 232 31.92 -18.31 0.47
CA ALA A 232 32.62 -17.69 1.61
C ALA A 232 34.07 -17.25 1.36
N ASP A 233 34.78 -17.89 0.41
CA ASP A 233 36.16 -17.54 0.06
C ASP A 233 36.26 -16.30 -0.86
N SER A 234 35.15 -15.88 -1.48
CA SER A 234 35.08 -14.77 -2.44
C SER A 234 34.98 -13.42 -1.74
N THR A 235 36.07 -12.96 -1.15
CA THR A 235 36.10 -11.73 -0.32
C THR A 235 36.82 -10.55 -0.97
N ARG A 236 37.35 -10.73 -2.18
CA ARG A 236 38.14 -9.73 -2.91
C ARG A 236 37.80 -9.70 -4.39
N PHE A 237 37.85 -8.51 -4.98
CA PHE A 237 37.66 -8.29 -6.41
C PHE A 237 38.45 -7.07 -6.89
N ARG A 238 38.91 -7.12 -8.15
CA ARG A 238 39.54 -5.98 -8.82
C ARG A 238 39.19 -6.01 -10.30
N GLY A 239 38.28 -5.13 -10.69
CA GLY A 239 37.87 -4.88 -12.07
C GLY A 239 38.54 -3.65 -12.66
N SER A 240 37.97 -3.13 -13.74
CA SER A 240 38.47 -1.94 -14.45
C SER A 240 38.08 -0.64 -13.72
N TYR A 241 36.88 -0.60 -13.17
CA TYR A 241 36.24 0.54 -12.50
C TYR A 241 36.06 0.35 -11.01
N PHE A 242 35.90 -0.89 -10.53
CA PHE A 242 35.63 -1.17 -9.12
C PHE A 242 36.59 -2.17 -8.50
N ALA A 243 36.76 -2.08 -7.17
CA ALA A 243 37.51 -3.05 -6.39
C ALA A 243 36.87 -3.26 -5.02
N VAL A 244 37.09 -4.47 -4.49
CA VAL A 244 36.78 -4.87 -3.12
C VAL A 244 38.06 -5.49 -2.55
N ASP A 245 38.65 -4.87 -1.53
CA ASP A 245 39.88 -5.38 -0.91
C ASP A 245 39.59 -6.33 0.27
N GLY A 246 38.38 -6.31 0.82
CA GLY A 246 37.95 -7.16 1.94
C GLY A 246 36.47 -6.92 2.27
N GLY A 247 35.61 -7.72 1.66
CA GLY A 247 34.15 -7.66 1.78
C GLY A 247 33.51 -9.04 1.78
N THR A 248 32.19 -9.09 1.74
CA THR A 248 31.41 -10.33 1.64
C THR A 248 31.27 -10.81 0.19
N PRO A 249 30.91 -12.09 -0.04
CA PRO A 249 30.63 -12.57 -1.38
C PRO A 249 29.51 -11.82 -2.10
N MET A 250 28.53 -11.28 -1.38
CA MET A 250 27.48 -10.42 -1.97
C MET A 250 28.07 -9.11 -2.47
N GLU A 251 28.89 -8.43 -1.66
CA GLU A 251 29.58 -7.19 -2.05
C GLU A 251 30.52 -7.39 -3.25
N VAL A 252 31.23 -8.54 -3.29
CA VAL A 252 32.07 -8.90 -4.45
C VAL A 252 31.25 -9.11 -5.71
N TRP A 253 30.08 -9.74 -5.62
CA TRP A 253 29.20 -9.94 -6.77
C TRP A 253 28.63 -8.61 -7.28
N LEU A 254 28.14 -7.75 -6.39
CA LEU A 254 27.65 -6.41 -6.74
C LEU A 254 28.75 -5.56 -7.39
N ALA A 255 29.98 -5.62 -6.87
CA ALA A 255 31.11 -4.91 -7.47
C ALA A 255 31.41 -5.39 -8.90
N ARG A 256 31.25 -6.69 -9.18
CA ARG A 256 31.42 -7.25 -10.54
C ARG A 256 30.33 -6.78 -11.49
N ILE A 257 29.10 -6.71 -11.02
CA ILE A 257 27.97 -6.23 -11.82
C ILE A 257 28.14 -4.73 -12.15
N CYS A 258 28.50 -3.91 -11.15
CA CYS A 258 28.82 -2.49 -11.36
C CYS A 258 29.99 -2.31 -12.34
N ASP A 259 31.05 -3.12 -12.22
CA ASP A 259 32.19 -3.10 -13.13
C ASP A 259 31.83 -3.50 -14.56
N THR A 260 30.91 -4.46 -14.71
CA THR A 260 30.42 -4.91 -16.01
C THR A 260 29.67 -3.78 -16.72
N GLY A 261 28.75 -3.10 -16.02
CA GLY A 261 28.02 -1.97 -16.58
C GLY A 261 28.94 -0.82 -16.98
N ALA A 262 29.78 -0.35 -16.05
CA ALA A 262 30.70 0.76 -16.29
C ALA A 262 31.73 0.44 -17.40
N SER A 263 32.29 -0.77 -17.41
CA SER A 263 33.26 -1.18 -18.44
C SER A 263 32.61 -1.28 -19.82
N TYR A 264 31.39 -1.81 -19.89
CA TYR A 264 30.66 -1.93 -21.15
C TYR A 264 30.33 -0.55 -21.73
N GLU A 265 29.76 0.33 -20.91
CA GLU A 265 29.39 1.68 -21.34
C GLU A 265 30.62 2.46 -21.81
N ALA A 266 31.73 2.42 -21.05
CA ALA A 266 32.94 3.14 -21.42
C ALA A 266 33.59 2.60 -22.68
N THR A 267 33.66 1.28 -22.84
CA THR A 267 34.27 0.66 -24.02
C THR A 267 33.47 0.96 -25.29
N ARG A 268 32.14 1.01 -25.17
CA ARG A 268 31.23 1.15 -26.31
C ARG A 268 30.91 2.60 -26.65
N TYR A 269 30.76 3.46 -25.65
CA TYR A 269 30.25 4.82 -25.78
C TYR A 269 31.21 5.89 -25.23
N GLY A 270 32.37 5.50 -24.68
CA GLY A 270 33.40 6.44 -24.22
C GLY A 270 33.11 7.14 -22.88
N VAL A 271 32.03 6.75 -22.19
CA VAL A 271 31.61 7.29 -20.89
C VAL A 271 31.21 6.14 -19.95
N ALA A 272 31.45 6.30 -18.66
CA ALA A 272 30.87 5.44 -17.62
C ALA A 272 30.10 6.34 -16.66
N HIS A 273 28.78 6.37 -16.79
CA HIS A 273 27.92 7.16 -15.91
C HIS A 273 28.01 6.68 -14.47
N ALA A 274 27.56 7.52 -13.54
CA ALA A 274 27.55 7.16 -12.13
C ALA A 274 26.70 5.89 -11.95
N VAL A 275 27.15 4.97 -11.11
CA VAL A 275 26.46 3.70 -10.89
C VAL A 275 26.36 3.42 -9.39
N SER A 276 25.26 2.77 -9.01
CA SER A 276 25.02 2.21 -7.70
C SER A 276 24.23 0.91 -7.85
N PHE A 277 23.98 0.25 -6.73
CA PHE A 277 23.03 -0.86 -6.63
C PHE A 277 21.94 -0.49 -5.62
N VAL A 278 20.74 -1.05 -5.79
CA VAL A 278 19.64 -0.83 -4.85
C VAL A 278 19.94 -1.52 -3.53
N ASN A 279 19.71 -0.83 -2.41
CA ASN A 279 19.79 -1.40 -1.06
C ASN A 279 18.62 -0.91 -0.20
N TRP A 280 18.44 -1.52 0.96
CA TRP A 280 17.35 -1.20 1.88
C TRP A 280 17.83 -1.43 3.35
N PRO A 281 17.25 -0.74 4.36
CA PRO A 281 17.59 -0.89 5.79
C PRO A 281 17.77 -2.30 6.36
N THR A 282 16.96 -3.30 5.98
CA THR A 282 17.11 -4.73 6.36
C THR A 282 18.48 -5.36 6.04
N LEU A 283 19.30 -4.70 5.22
CA LEU A 283 20.66 -5.10 4.88
C LEU A 283 21.66 -3.97 5.15
N ASP A 284 21.29 -3.00 5.97
CA ASP A 284 22.21 -1.96 6.36
C ASP A 284 23.33 -2.52 7.27
N PRO A 285 24.48 -1.83 7.35
CA PRO A 285 25.64 -2.32 8.10
C PRO A 285 25.64 -1.90 9.58
N MET A 286 24.63 -1.17 10.05
CA MET A 286 24.53 -0.73 11.43
C MET A 286 24.14 -1.91 12.32
N ARG A 287 24.01 -1.68 13.62
CA ARG A 287 23.59 -2.74 14.57
C ARG A 287 22.47 -2.22 15.43
N HIS A 288 21.40 -2.97 15.48
CA HIS A 288 20.13 -2.57 16.07
C HIS A 288 19.88 -3.36 17.36
N PRO A 289 19.76 -2.70 18.52
CA PRO A 289 19.49 -3.37 19.79
C PRO A 289 18.08 -3.97 19.87
N THR A 290 17.15 -3.55 19.01
CA THR A 290 15.74 -3.99 19.05
C THR A 290 15.40 -5.20 18.16
N GLU A 291 16.36 -5.71 17.38
CA GLU A 291 16.18 -6.92 16.56
C GLU A 291 16.70 -8.19 17.26
N THR A 292 15.85 -8.83 18.08
CA THR A 292 16.07 -10.20 18.62
C THR A 292 14.77 -10.97 18.86
N GLU A 293 14.87 -12.30 18.99
CA GLU A 293 13.76 -13.15 19.46
C GLU A 293 13.64 -13.13 20.97
N LEU A 294 12.46 -13.53 21.45
CA LEU A 294 12.23 -13.93 22.84
C LEU A 294 13.30 -14.94 23.30
N GLY A 295 14.12 -14.53 24.27
CA GLY A 295 15.23 -15.33 24.80
C GLY A 295 16.62 -14.92 24.31
N GLY A 296 16.75 -13.84 23.53
CA GLY A 296 18.03 -13.25 23.12
C GLY A 296 18.74 -13.99 21.99
N ALA A 297 18.07 -14.96 21.36
CA ALA A 297 18.55 -15.60 20.15
C ALA A 297 18.41 -14.65 18.95
N GLN A 298 19.30 -14.82 17.97
CA GLN A 298 19.16 -14.17 16.67
C GLN A 298 17.80 -14.54 16.07
N ALA A 299 17.06 -13.56 15.58
CA ALA A 299 15.76 -13.82 14.97
C ALA A 299 15.86 -14.62 13.69
N GLU A 300 14.92 -15.55 13.48
CA GLU A 300 14.84 -16.30 12.22
C GLU A 300 14.64 -15.32 11.03
N HIS A 301 14.20 -14.09 11.31
CA HIS A 301 13.94 -12.96 10.40
C HIS A 301 14.66 -11.66 10.84
N ASP A 302 15.85 -11.78 11.43
CA ASP A 302 16.62 -10.63 11.89
C ASP A 302 17.01 -9.73 10.71
N GLU A 303 16.34 -8.57 10.63
CA GLU A 303 16.55 -7.50 9.64
C GLU A 303 17.88 -6.74 9.86
N ASP A 304 18.72 -7.22 10.79
CA ASP A 304 20.09 -6.78 11.08
C ASP A 304 21.07 -7.99 11.12
N ALA A 305 20.67 -9.15 10.59
CA ALA A 305 21.50 -10.36 10.62
C ALA A 305 22.66 -10.32 9.63
N TYR A 306 22.42 -9.70 8.47
CA TYR A 306 23.32 -9.64 7.33
C TYR A 306 23.34 -8.22 6.82
N SER A 307 24.46 -7.85 6.22
CA SER A 307 24.68 -6.50 5.74
C SER A 307 25.28 -6.53 4.36
N VAL A 308 24.83 -5.61 3.51
CA VAL A 308 25.48 -5.29 2.25
C VAL A 308 25.99 -3.86 2.37
N ASP A 309 27.30 -3.69 2.60
CA ASP A 309 27.89 -2.39 2.88
C ASP A 309 28.44 -1.74 1.59
N PRO A 310 27.78 -0.72 1.03
CA PRO A 310 28.23 -0.09 -0.22
C PRO A 310 29.62 0.55 -0.10
N THR A 311 30.11 0.83 1.13
CA THR A 311 31.43 1.41 1.36
C THR A 311 32.57 0.42 1.18
N ARG A 312 32.26 -0.88 1.10
CA ARG A 312 33.23 -1.96 0.81
C ARG A 312 33.62 -2.02 -0.66
N ILE A 313 32.78 -1.45 -1.53
CA ILE A 313 33.05 -1.27 -2.94
C ILE A 313 33.65 0.12 -3.14
N ARG A 314 34.80 0.18 -3.81
CA ARG A 314 35.46 1.44 -4.11
C ARG A 314 35.78 1.57 -5.58
N PRO A 315 35.78 2.80 -6.13
CA PRO A 315 36.40 3.05 -7.42
C PRO A 315 37.84 2.53 -7.47
N ALA A 316 38.21 1.91 -8.58
CA ALA A 316 39.58 1.52 -8.86
C ALA A 316 40.41 2.79 -9.11
N ARG A 317 41.62 2.87 -8.56
CA ARG A 317 42.52 4.05 -8.73
C ARG A 317 42.71 4.47 -10.18
N ARG A 318 42.70 3.51 -11.11
CA ARG A 318 42.86 3.77 -12.55
C ARG A 318 41.61 4.43 -13.15
N ALA A 319 40.42 4.14 -12.63
CA ALA A 319 39.16 4.73 -13.05
C ALA A 319 38.98 6.15 -12.51
N GLU A 320 39.48 6.46 -11.30
CA GLU A 320 39.49 7.83 -10.75
C GLU A 320 40.28 8.82 -11.63
N ILE A 321 41.24 8.30 -12.42
CA ILE A 321 42.09 9.07 -13.33
C ILE A 321 41.60 8.96 -14.79
N ALA A 322 40.66 8.05 -15.08
CA ALA A 322 40.13 7.85 -16.42
C ALA A 322 39.20 9.01 -16.82
N SER A 323 39.42 9.58 -18.00
CA SER A 323 38.46 10.53 -18.58
C SER A 323 37.15 9.82 -18.86
N GLY A 324 36.04 10.32 -18.30
CA GLY A 324 34.68 9.82 -18.60
C GLY A 324 34.05 8.94 -17.51
N PHE A 325 34.72 8.65 -16.39
CA PHE A 325 34.07 8.02 -15.24
C PHE A 325 33.35 9.08 -14.38
N LEU A 326 32.04 8.94 -14.20
CA LEU A 326 31.20 9.92 -13.52
C LEU A 326 30.90 9.59 -12.05
N GLY A 327 31.31 8.42 -11.54
CA GLY A 327 31.42 8.17 -10.10
C GLY A 327 30.64 6.96 -9.58
N TYR A 328 30.58 6.85 -8.25
CA TYR A 328 29.92 5.79 -7.50
C TYR A 328 29.22 6.40 -6.29
N PHE A 329 28.05 5.87 -5.94
CA PHE A 329 27.22 6.40 -4.86
C PHE A 329 26.50 5.27 -4.12
N ALA A 330 26.00 5.56 -2.92
CA ALA A 330 25.13 4.67 -2.16
C ALA A 330 23.66 5.01 -2.45
N ASN A 331 22.83 3.99 -2.61
CA ASN A 331 21.40 4.13 -2.81
C ASN A 331 20.64 3.26 -1.79
N TYR A 332 19.70 3.84 -1.07
CA TYR A 332 18.82 3.12 -0.15
C TYR A 332 17.36 3.51 -0.36
N HIS A 333 16.46 2.52 -0.34
CA HIS A 333 15.02 2.75 -0.21
C HIS A 333 14.70 2.80 1.28
N VAL A 334 14.23 3.93 1.78
CA VAL A 334 14.06 4.15 3.22
C VAL A 334 12.68 4.76 3.49
N TYR A 335 11.81 3.92 4.03
CA TYR A 335 10.46 4.31 4.44
C TYR A 335 10.40 4.52 5.96
N PRO A 336 9.61 5.49 6.45
CA PRO A 336 9.68 5.93 7.86
C PRO A 336 9.08 4.95 8.87
N TYR A 337 8.41 3.90 8.41
CA TYR A 337 7.65 2.97 9.23
C TYR A 337 8.22 1.55 9.28
N TYR A 338 9.19 1.19 8.45
CA TYR A 338 9.77 -0.16 8.39
C TYR A 338 11.27 -0.05 7.99
N PRO A 339 12.18 -0.88 8.54
CA PRO A 339 11.99 -1.93 9.55
C PRO A 339 11.62 -1.43 10.95
N ASP A 340 11.23 -2.37 11.82
CA ASP A 340 10.79 -2.07 13.18
C ASP A 340 11.88 -1.36 14.00
N PHE A 341 13.16 -1.73 13.82
CA PHE A 341 14.26 -1.09 14.53
C PHE A 341 14.29 0.43 14.33
N MET A 342 13.87 0.94 13.17
CA MET A 342 13.83 2.38 12.91
C MET A 342 12.91 3.09 13.90
N ASN A 343 11.81 2.43 14.27
CA ASN A 343 10.80 2.95 15.18
C ASN A 343 11.07 2.63 16.66
N LEU A 344 11.72 1.50 16.93
CA LEU A 344 11.87 0.96 18.28
C LEU A 344 13.21 1.34 18.91
N ASP A 345 14.26 1.59 18.13
CA ASP A 345 15.58 1.86 18.66
C ASP A 345 15.59 3.14 19.53
N PRO A 346 16.00 3.04 20.82
CA PRO A 346 16.00 4.18 21.72
C PRO A 346 16.92 5.33 21.27
N GLY A 347 17.91 5.03 20.43
CA GLY A 347 18.79 6.03 19.82
C GLY A 347 18.03 6.94 18.87
N TYR A 348 17.27 6.35 17.94
CA TYR A 348 16.50 7.08 16.94
C TYR A 348 15.29 7.81 17.56
N ALA A 349 14.63 7.21 18.55
CA ALA A 349 13.50 7.86 19.25
C ALA A 349 13.85 9.19 19.97
N ARG A 350 15.14 9.40 20.29
CA ARG A 350 15.64 10.64 20.92
C ARG A 350 15.91 11.75 19.91
N TYR A 351 16.00 11.42 18.63
CA TYR A 351 16.29 12.41 17.59
C TYR A 351 15.14 13.40 17.45
N ARG A 352 15.48 14.64 17.09
CA ARG A 352 14.54 15.74 16.88
C ARG A 352 14.86 16.44 15.56
N ASP A 353 13.86 16.57 14.70
CA ASP A 353 13.92 17.40 13.50
C ASP A 353 13.28 18.78 13.78
N ASN A 354 13.00 19.54 12.71
CA ASN A 354 12.35 20.86 12.82
C ASN A 354 10.88 20.79 13.27
N HIS A 355 10.27 19.61 13.28
CA HIS A 355 8.85 19.37 13.58
C HIS A 355 8.62 18.60 14.88
N GLY A 356 9.69 18.17 15.57
CA GLY A 356 9.63 17.49 16.86
C GLY A 356 10.36 16.16 16.85
N ALA A 357 9.81 15.13 17.49
CA ALA A 357 10.39 13.78 17.47
C ALA A 357 10.40 13.22 16.05
N CYS A 358 11.51 12.62 15.63
CA CYS A 358 11.61 11.98 14.31
C CYS A 358 12.63 10.85 14.33
N SER A 359 12.15 9.60 14.39
CA SER A 359 13.06 8.45 14.33
C SER A 359 13.67 8.26 12.94
N TYR A 360 12.94 8.64 11.88
CA TYR A 360 13.42 8.59 10.49
C TYR A 360 14.69 9.43 10.30
N ALA A 361 14.69 10.70 10.71
CA ALA A 361 15.87 11.56 10.65
C ALA A 361 17.03 11.04 11.53
N GLY A 362 16.71 10.37 12.64
CA GLY A 362 17.70 9.69 13.48
C GLY A 362 18.42 8.56 12.74
N TYR A 363 17.66 7.69 12.07
CA TYR A 363 18.19 6.63 11.23
C TYR A 363 19.01 7.17 10.06
N LEU A 364 18.48 8.16 9.32
CA LEU A 364 19.18 8.78 8.20
C LEU A 364 20.51 9.43 8.61
N THR A 365 20.58 10.02 9.81
CA THR A 365 21.83 10.58 10.34
C THR A 365 22.90 9.51 10.52
N ASP A 366 22.53 8.33 11.02
CA ASP A 366 23.42 7.20 11.24
C ASP A 366 23.86 6.57 9.90
N LEU A 367 22.90 6.33 9.01
CA LEU A 367 23.16 5.83 7.65
C LEU A 367 24.07 6.79 6.86
N LYS A 368 23.86 8.10 6.97
CA LYS A 368 24.71 9.09 6.31
C LYS A 368 26.11 9.16 6.94
N ALA A 369 26.22 8.96 8.25
CA ALA A 369 27.52 8.87 8.92
C ALA A 369 28.32 7.65 8.45
N HIS A 370 27.67 6.49 8.27
CA HIS A 370 28.29 5.27 7.76
C HIS A 370 28.73 5.41 6.30
N THR A 371 27.91 6.05 5.46
CA THR A 371 28.17 6.24 4.01
C THR A 371 29.04 7.46 3.68
N ARG A 372 29.78 8.00 4.65
CA ARG A 372 30.66 9.16 4.42
C ARG A 372 31.69 8.89 3.32
N GLY A 373 31.84 9.85 2.41
CA GLY A 373 32.69 9.74 1.22
C GLY A 373 31.99 9.15 0.01
N LEU A 374 30.71 8.78 0.13
CA LEU A 374 29.81 8.46 -0.97
C LEU A 374 28.60 9.40 -0.93
N PRO A 375 28.08 9.86 -2.08
CA PRO A 375 26.76 10.47 -2.12
C PRO A 375 25.74 9.43 -1.67
N LEU A 376 24.83 9.82 -0.77
CA LEU A 376 23.73 8.95 -0.33
C LEU A 376 22.45 9.43 -1.00
N LEU A 377 21.94 8.65 -1.94
CA LEU A 377 20.64 8.85 -2.55
C LEU A 377 19.60 8.03 -1.78
N ILE A 378 18.53 8.69 -1.32
CA ILE A 378 17.34 7.97 -0.87
C ILE A 378 16.48 7.72 -2.10
N GLY A 379 16.59 6.51 -2.64
CA GLY A 379 16.02 6.10 -3.93
C GLY A 379 14.51 5.87 -3.91
N GLU A 380 13.98 5.63 -2.73
CA GLU A 380 12.55 5.62 -2.45
C GLU A 380 12.30 6.11 -1.03
N TYR A 381 11.26 6.92 -0.88
CA TYR A 381 10.65 7.33 0.38
C TYR A 381 9.22 7.78 0.08
N GLY A 382 8.36 7.78 1.09
CA GLY A 382 7.01 8.33 0.98
C GLY A 382 6.03 7.65 1.92
N VAL A 383 4.80 8.12 1.96
CA VAL A 383 3.67 7.47 2.63
C VAL A 383 2.43 7.43 1.72
N PRO A 384 1.53 6.45 1.87
CA PRO A 384 0.32 6.38 1.04
C PRO A 384 -0.90 7.09 1.65
N SER A 385 -1.78 7.61 0.78
CA SER A 385 -3.07 8.23 1.13
C SER A 385 -4.22 7.22 1.30
N SER A 386 -3.91 5.99 1.76
CA SER A 386 -4.89 4.90 1.85
C SER A 386 -5.82 5.03 3.06
N ARG A 387 -6.93 4.30 3.04
CA ARG A 387 -7.92 4.29 4.13
C ARG A 387 -7.39 3.69 5.43
N ARG A 388 -6.47 2.73 5.34
CA ARG A 388 -6.06 1.89 6.48
C ARG A 388 -4.56 1.91 6.71
N ILE A 389 -4.22 1.70 7.98
CA ILE A 389 -2.84 1.62 8.45
C ILE A 389 -2.41 0.17 8.33
N ALA A 390 -1.42 -0.07 7.47
CA ALA A 390 -0.75 -1.35 7.37
C ALA A 390 0.34 -1.52 8.44
N HIS A 391 0.99 -0.42 8.84
CA HIS A 391 2.04 -0.42 9.87
C HIS A 391 2.04 0.89 10.66
N VAL A 392 2.01 0.81 12.00
CA VAL A 392 1.95 1.98 12.87
C VAL A 392 3.35 2.50 13.18
N GLN A 393 3.54 3.78 12.90
CA GLN A 393 4.76 4.55 13.13
C GLN A 393 4.60 5.48 14.35
N PRO A 394 5.57 5.61 15.28
CA PRO A 394 5.39 6.31 16.56
C PRO A 394 5.01 7.80 16.49
N GLN A 395 5.40 8.49 15.42
CA GLN A 395 5.18 9.93 15.21
C GLN A 395 4.01 10.23 14.25
N GLY A 396 3.20 9.22 13.90
CA GLY A 396 2.01 9.40 13.05
C GLY A 396 2.28 9.25 11.55
N ILE A 397 3.52 8.97 11.14
CA ILE A 397 3.93 8.80 9.73
C ILE A 397 3.74 7.34 9.33
N HIS A 398 2.49 6.88 9.43
CA HIS A 398 2.11 5.48 9.29
C HIS A 398 2.26 4.97 7.86
N HIS A 399 2.35 3.65 7.69
CA HIS A 399 2.15 3.03 6.39
C HIS A 399 0.65 3.03 6.08
N GLY A 400 0.15 4.14 5.53
CA GLY A 400 -1.26 4.33 5.19
C GLY A 400 -2.08 4.97 6.31
N GLY A 401 -3.38 5.16 6.05
CA GLY A 401 -4.31 5.82 6.97
C GLY A 401 -4.27 7.35 6.94
N ALA A 402 -3.59 7.95 5.95
CA ALA A 402 -3.48 9.39 5.74
C ALA A 402 -4.49 9.88 4.67
N SER A 403 -4.98 11.11 4.83
CA SER A 403 -5.58 11.88 3.72
C SER A 403 -4.52 12.32 2.71
N GLU A 404 -4.94 12.80 1.53
CA GLU A 404 -4.01 13.38 0.54
C GLU A 404 -3.23 14.58 1.13
N GLU A 405 -3.88 15.42 1.94
CA GLU A 405 -3.21 16.52 2.62
C GLU A 405 -2.19 16.06 3.67
N GLU A 406 -2.53 15.02 4.46
CA GLU A 406 -1.61 14.45 5.44
C GLU A 406 -0.42 13.76 4.76
N GLN A 407 -0.65 13.02 3.66
CA GLN A 407 0.39 12.45 2.82
C GLN A 407 1.39 13.53 2.38
N GLY A 408 0.91 14.60 1.74
CA GLY A 408 1.79 15.66 1.25
C GLY A 408 2.57 16.37 2.35
N ALA A 409 1.96 16.57 3.54
CA ALA A 409 2.66 17.17 4.68
C ALA A 409 3.73 16.23 5.25
N GLN A 410 3.47 14.92 5.30
CA GLN A 410 4.42 13.92 5.76
C GLN A 410 5.57 13.76 4.77
N ASP A 411 5.30 13.64 3.48
CA ASP A 411 6.34 13.52 2.44
C ASP A 411 7.23 14.76 2.37
N ALA A 412 6.66 15.97 2.51
CA ALA A 412 7.44 17.20 2.58
C ALA A 412 8.39 17.21 3.79
N ARG A 413 7.93 16.72 4.95
CA ARG A 413 8.79 16.56 6.13
C ARG A 413 9.90 15.53 5.91
N LEU A 414 9.60 14.39 5.29
CA LEU A 414 10.61 13.38 4.95
C LEU A 414 11.68 13.95 4.01
N LEU A 415 11.29 14.75 3.01
CA LEU A 415 12.23 15.47 2.15
C LEU A 415 13.14 16.42 2.94
N GLU A 416 12.57 17.18 3.88
CA GLU A 416 13.35 18.06 4.76
C GLU A 416 14.35 17.28 5.61
N ASP A 417 13.96 16.11 6.14
CA ASP A 417 14.84 15.22 6.89
C ASP A 417 15.98 14.66 6.03
N ILE A 418 15.67 14.21 4.80
CA ILE A 418 16.67 13.71 3.84
C ILE A 418 17.68 14.82 3.51
N SER A 419 17.19 16.02 3.18
CA SER A 419 18.06 17.16 2.88
C SER A 419 18.86 17.61 4.10
N GLY A 420 18.23 17.68 5.28
CA GLY A 420 18.81 18.17 6.52
C GLY A 420 19.87 17.27 7.13
N THR A 421 19.81 15.95 6.87
CA THR A 421 20.81 14.96 7.32
C THR A 421 22.05 14.90 6.42
N GLY A 422 22.05 15.62 5.30
CA GLY A 422 23.17 15.68 4.37
C GLY A 422 23.20 14.55 3.35
N CYS A 423 22.08 13.87 3.13
CA CYS A 423 21.91 13.00 1.96
C CYS A 423 22.04 13.84 0.68
N ALA A 424 22.51 13.19 -0.39
CA ALA A 424 22.79 13.84 -1.67
C ALA A 424 21.54 14.00 -2.54
N GLY A 425 20.45 13.32 -2.20
CA GLY A 425 19.24 13.36 -3.00
C GLY A 425 18.10 12.50 -2.46
N SER A 426 16.94 12.69 -3.09
CA SER A 426 15.68 12.01 -2.77
C SER A 426 14.89 11.73 -4.06
N LEU A 427 14.26 10.56 -4.11
CA LEU A 427 13.33 10.15 -5.16
C LEU A 427 12.03 9.69 -4.50
N LEU A 428 10.98 10.52 -4.61
CA LEU A 428 9.69 10.29 -3.96
C LEU A 428 8.95 9.13 -4.64
N PHE A 429 8.48 8.17 -3.85
CA PHE A 429 7.60 7.10 -4.28
C PHE A 429 6.14 7.52 -3.98
N ALA A 430 5.29 7.83 -4.96
CA ALA A 430 5.50 7.77 -6.42
C ALA A 430 4.77 8.86 -7.22
N LEU A 431 5.02 8.93 -8.54
CA LEU A 431 4.35 9.91 -9.41
C LEU A 431 2.83 9.68 -9.47
N PHE A 432 2.38 8.44 -9.57
CA PHE A 432 0.97 8.06 -9.70
C PHE A 432 0.66 6.76 -8.94
N ASP A 433 -0.63 6.53 -8.66
CA ASP A 433 -1.13 5.35 -7.96
C ASP A 433 -1.02 4.06 -8.80
N GLU A 434 -0.52 2.98 -8.21
CA GLU A 434 -0.22 1.72 -8.88
C GLU A 434 -1.13 0.59 -8.39
N TRP A 435 -2.30 0.40 -9.02
CA TRP A 435 -3.34 -0.55 -8.58
C TRP A 435 -2.96 -2.04 -8.68
N PHE A 436 -1.86 -2.38 -9.34
CA PHE A 436 -1.40 -3.78 -9.41
C PHE A 436 -0.65 -4.23 -8.15
N LYS A 437 -0.26 -3.29 -7.29
CA LYS A 437 0.51 -3.58 -6.08
C LYS A 437 -0.40 -4.05 -4.96
N VAL A 438 0.19 -4.78 -4.01
CA VAL A 438 -0.57 -5.30 -2.87
C VAL A 438 0.24 -5.36 -1.60
N ASN A 439 -0.38 -5.03 -0.46
CA ASN A 439 0.19 -5.24 0.86
C ASN A 439 -0.13 -6.62 1.46
N TRP A 440 0.71 -7.04 2.40
CA TRP A 440 0.62 -8.34 3.07
C TRP A 440 -0.65 -8.54 3.91
N LEU A 441 -1.36 -7.46 4.29
CA LEU A 441 -2.58 -7.56 5.10
C LEU A 441 -3.81 -7.90 4.26
N VAL A 442 -3.83 -7.52 2.98
CA VAL A 442 -4.96 -7.74 2.06
C VAL A 442 -4.68 -8.74 0.94
N GLN A 443 -3.43 -9.12 0.68
CA GLN A 443 -3.06 -10.10 -0.36
C GLN A 443 -3.86 -11.42 -0.33
N ARG A 444 -4.34 -11.82 0.85
CA ARG A 444 -5.11 -13.06 0.99
C ARG A 444 -6.57 -12.87 0.62
N VAL A 445 -7.11 -11.66 0.80
CA VAL A 445 -8.52 -11.37 0.48
C VAL A 445 -8.69 -10.83 -0.93
N GLU A 446 -7.70 -10.13 -1.48
CA GLU A 446 -7.69 -9.61 -2.84
C GLU A 446 -7.27 -10.71 -3.82
N TRP A 447 -8.27 -11.41 -4.35
CA TRP A 447 -8.11 -12.59 -5.19
C TRP A 447 -9.28 -12.69 -6.20
N PRO A 448 -9.03 -13.09 -7.47
CA PRO A 448 -7.78 -13.65 -8.00
C PRO A 448 -6.77 -12.59 -8.45
N ARG A 449 -5.47 -12.89 -8.26
CA ARG A 449 -4.36 -11.94 -8.49
C ARG A 449 -4.15 -11.51 -9.93
N ASP A 450 -4.79 -12.15 -10.90
CA ASP A 450 -4.77 -11.72 -12.29
C ASP A 450 -5.76 -10.57 -12.58
N ARG A 451 -6.57 -10.20 -11.58
CA ARG A 451 -7.61 -9.16 -11.69
C ARG A 451 -7.38 -7.95 -10.77
N ASP A 452 -6.28 -7.89 -10.03
CA ASP A 452 -6.04 -6.75 -9.13
C ASP A 452 -6.04 -5.40 -9.84
N PRO A 453 -5.34 -5.23 -11.00
CA PRO A 453 -5.25 -3.91 -11.61
C PRO A 453 -6.58 -3.33 -12.10
N ILE A 454 -7.62 -4.16 -12.25
CA ILE A 454 -8.91 -3.72 -12.82
C ILE A 454 -9.90 -3.21 -11.77
N TRP A 455 -9.51 -3.10 -10.51
CA TRP A 455 -10.27 -2.40 -9.48
C TRP A 455 -9.32 -1.72 -8.47
N HIS A 456 -9.85 -0.79 -7.67
CA HIS A 456 -9.06 -0.05 -6.69
C HIS A 456 -9.42 -0.47 -5.27
N ASN A 457 -8.48 -1.11 -4.59
CA ASN A 457 -8.62 -1.46 -3.19
C ASN A 457 -8.15 -0.31 -2.31
N VAL A 458 -9.09 0.55 -1.88
CA VAL A 458 -8.77 1.68 -0.97
C VAL A 458 -8.21 1.26 0.40
N LEU A 459 -8.30 -0.03 0.75
CA LEU A 459 -7.66 -0.58 1.96
C LEU A 459 -6.18 -0.87 1.74
N ASP A 460 -5.75 -1.02 0.49
CA ASP A 460 -4.37 -1.31 0.18
C ASP A 460 -3.51 -0.06 0.21
N ALA A 461 -2.54 -0.02 1.13
CA ALA A 461 -1.56 1.04 1.19
C ALA A 461 -0.70 1.14 -0.09
N GLU A 462 -0.35 0.02 -0.73
CA GLU A 462 0.55 -0.03 -1.88
C GLU A 462 -0.07 0.55 -3.16
N GLU A 463 -1.40 0.57 -3.26
CA GLU A 463 -2.10 1.15 -4.41
C GLU A 463 -2.20 2.69 -4.35
N ASN A 464 -1.78 3.33 -3.25
CA ASN A 464 -2.18 4.72 -2.92
C ASN A 464 -1.01 5.69 -2.65
N TYR A 465 0.19 5.44 -3.18
CA TYR A 465 1.39 6.30 -3.00
C TYR A 465 1.49 7.49 -3.96
N GLY A 466 0.78 7.46 -5.07
CA GLY A 466 0.91 8.43 -6.14
C GLY A 466 0.55 9.85 -5.77
N LEU A 467 1.18 10.83 -6.43
CA LEU A 467 0.72 12.22 -6.48
C LEU A 467 -0.41 12.44 -7.50
N ILE A 468 -0.63 11.47 -8.38
CA ILE A 468 -1.76 11.38 -9.31
C ILE A 468 -2.57 10.14 -8.93
N ALA A 469 -3.87 10.31 -8.70
CA ALA A 469 -4.80 9.22 -8.47
C ALA A 469 -5.60 8.93 -9.74
N PHE A 470 -6.27 7.78 -9.76
CA PHE A 470 -7.12 7.34 -10.86
C PHE A 470 -8.52 6.89 -10.40
N ASP A 471 -8.94 7.35 -9.23
CA ASP A 471 -10.12 6.87 -8.53
C ASP A 471 -11.38 6.88 -9.43
N PRO A 472 -12.22 5.83 -9.36
CA PRO A 472 -13.52 5.88 -9.99
C PRO A 472 -14.34 7.03 -9.40
N PRO A 473 -15.11 7.78 -10.22
CA PRO A 473 -16.04 8.78 -9.68
C PRO A 473 -17.01 8.11 -8.69
N PRO A 474 -17.13 8.62 -7.45
CA PRO A 474 -17.99 7.98 -6.46
C PRO A 474 -19.45 8.06 -6.91
N ALA A 475 -20.18 6.96 -6.76
CA ALA A 475 -21.62 6.97 -7.05
C ALA A 475 -22.40 7.83 -6.04
N ILE A 476 -21.97 7.81 -4.77
CA ILE A 476 -22.56 8.56 -3.66
C ILE A 476 -21.46 9.30 -2.92
N ARG A 477 -21.72 10.57 -2.61
CA ARG A 477 -20.91 11.38 -1.71
C ARG A 477 -21.51 11.28 -0.31
N VAL A 478 -20.74 10.73 0.63
CA VAL A 478 -21.19 10.56 2.01
C VAL A 478 -21.13 11.89 2.77
N ASP A 479 -22.18 12.70 2.68
CA ASP A 479 -22.28 14.02 3.31
C ASP A 479 -23.62 14.27 4.06
N GLY A 480 -24.52 13.29 4.06
CA GLY A 480 -25.83 13.31 4.68
C GLY A 480 -26.94 13.85 3.77
N GLU A 481 -26.61 14.34 2.58
CA GLU A 481 -27.61 14.77 1.60
C GLU A 481 -28.13 13.58 0.79
N THR A 482 -29.15 13.79 -0.04
CA THR A 482 -29.84 12.68 -0.72
C THR A 482 -30.02 12.85 -2.22
N ASP A 483 -29.46 13.93 -2.78
CA ASP A 483 -29.63 14.30 -4.19
C ASP A 483 -28.99 13.29 -5.14
N ASP A 484 -27.84 12.74 -4.78
CA ASP A 484 -27.10 11.71 -5.52
C ASP A 484 -27.73 10.30 -5.43
N TRP A 485 -28.66 10.08 -4.50
CA TRP A 485 -29.52 8.88 -4.46
C TRP A 485 -30.72 8.97 -5.39
N ALA A 486 -30.90 10.07 -6.13
CA ALA A 486 -32.00 10.21 -7.08
C ALA A 486 -31.98 9.06 -8.10
N GLY A 487 -33.11 8.36 -8.22
CA GLY A 487 -33.24 7.20 -9.12
C GLY A 487 -32.89 5.84 -8.47
N VAL A 488 -32.30 5.83 -7.28
CA VAL A 488 -32.07 4.58 -6.52
C VAL A 488 -33.37 4.15 -5.83
N ALA A 489 -33.88 2.97 -6.21
CA ALA A 489 -35.07 2.40 -5.58
C ALA A 489 -34.75 1.90 -4.16
N PRO A 490 -35.69 1.99 -3.20
CA PRO A 490 -35.50 1.42 -1.87
C PRO A 490 -35.41 -0.10 -1.96
N TYR A 491 -34.38 -0.67 -1.36
CA TYR A 491 -34.25 -2.11 -1.16
C TYR A 491 -35.32 -2.62 -0.18
N ALA A 492 -35.62 -1.82 0.85
CA ALA A 492 -36.72 -2.08 1.77
C ALA A 492 -37.44 -0.79 2.12
N ARG A 493 -38.77 -0.87 2.31
CA ARG A 493 -39.60 0.25 2.75
C ARG A 493 -40.61 -0.23 3.78
N ALA A 494 -40.77 0.53 4.86
CA ALA A 494 -41.71 0.19 5.91
C ALA A 494 -43.14 0.21 5.37
N THR A 495 -43.83 -0.92 5.49
CA THR A 495 -45.26 -1.06 5.15
C THR A 495 -46.09 -0.97 6.43
N GLY A 496 -46.86 0.10 6.61
CA GLY A 496 -47.66 0.30 7.82
C GLY A 496 -47.99 1.76 8.08
N ARG A 497 -48.55 2.06 9.27
CA ARG A 497 -48.82 3.44 9.69
C ARG A 497 -47.49 4.20 9.84
N ALA A 498 -47.40 5.40 9.27
CA ALA A 498 -46.24 6.27 9.43
C ALA A 498 -45.89 6.44 10.93
N GLY A 499 -44.61 6.24 11.27
CA GLY A 499 -44.12 6.30 12.65
C GLY A 499 -44.32 5.04 13.50
N ALA A 500 -44.86 3.94 12.94
CA ALA A 500 -44.95 2.66 13.64
C ALA A 500 -43.59 1.95 13.81
N SER A 501 -42.61 2.28 12.96
CA SER A 501 -41.23 1.85 13.05
C SER A 501 -40.32 3.09 13.02
N PRO A 502 -39.21 3.12 13.77
CA PRO A 502 -38.19 4.14 13.62
C PRO A 502 -37.45 4.05 12.28
N LEU A 503 -37.49 2.90 11.60
CA LEU A 503 -36.92 2.71 10.26
C LEU A 503 -38.00 2.93 9.19
N SER A 504 -37.74 3.82 8.23
CA SER A 504 -38.65 4.16 7.14
C SER A 504 -38.27 3.48 5.82
N ALA A 505 -36.99 3.49 5.46
CA ALA A 505 -36.49 2.87 4.24
C ALA A 505 -35.00 2.50 4.35
N LEU A 506 -34.60 1.49 3.60
CA LEU A 506 -33.21 1.11 3.36
C LEU A 506 -32.95 1.18 1.86
N TYR A 507 -31.87 1.86 1.47
CA TYR A 507 -31.38 1.91 0.10
C TYR A 507 -29.96 1.36 0.06
N VAL A 508 -29.61 0.81 -1.10
CA VAL A 508 -28.30 0.24 -1.38
C VAL A 508 -27.96 0.51 -2.83
N THR A 509 -26.71 0.89 -3.08
CA THR A 509 -26.11 1.04 -4.41
C THR A 509 -24.60 0.80 -4.27
N SER A 510 -23.84 0.85 -5.35
CA SER A 510 -22.39 0.66 -5.33
C SER A 510 -21.70 1.28 -6.53
N ASP A 511 -20.39 1.46 -6.42
CA ASP A 511 -19.48 1.71 -7.53
C ASP A 511 -18.31 0.71 -7.53
N GLN A 512 -17.23 1.03 -8.24
CA GLN A 512 -16.08 0.14 -8.37
C GLN A 512 -15.24 0.01 -7.08
N SER A 513 -15.42 0.89 -6.09
CA SER A 513 -14.64 0.89 -4.84
C SER A 513 -15.48 0.58 -3.60
N CYS A 514 -16.75 0.98 -3.57
CA CYS A 514 -17.59 0.90 -2.37
C CYS A 514 -19.02 0.37 -2.62
N LEU A 515 -19.54 -0.31 -1.59
CA LEU A 515 -20.96 -0.51 -1.35
C LEU A 515 -21.49 0.69 -0.53
N TYR A 516 -22.59 1.30 -0.98
CA TYR A 516 -23.25 2.41 -0.28
C TYR A 516 -24.57 1.98 0.32
N LEU A 517 -24.83 2.41 1.56
CA LEU A 517 -26.07 2.20 2.27
C LEU A 517 -26.68 3.53 2.69
N ARG A 518 -28.01 3.65 2.57
CA ARG A 518 -28.76 4.74 3.19
C ARG A 518 -29.91 4.21 4.03
N VAL A 519 -29.95 4.64 5.29
CA VAL A 519 -31.02 4.31 6.23
C VAL A 519 -31.83 5.56 6.53
N ASP A 520 -33.09 5.57 6.11
CA ASP A 520 -34.04 6.63 6.44
C ASP A 520 -34.78 6.28 7.73
N LEU A 521 -34.86 7.26 8.62
CA LEU A 521 -35.49 7.19 9.92
C LEU A 521 -36.80 7.96 9.95
N SER A 522 -37.76 7.46 10.72
CA SER A 522 -38.99 8.19 11.01
C SER A 522 -38.69 9.51 11.74
N PRO A 523 -39.45 10.59 11.49
CA PRO A 523 -39.26 11.86 12.19
C PRO A 523 -39.24 11.70 13.70
N GLY A 524 -38.18 12.22 14.34
CA GLY A 524 -38.02 12.17 15.79
C GLY A 524 -37.55 10.81 16.36
N ALA A 525 -37.18 9.83 15.53
CA ALA A 525 -36.67 8.53 15.98
C ALA A 525 -35.47 8.63 16.95
N LEU A 526 -34.62 9.64 16.76
CA LEU A 526 -33.45 9.92 17.61
C LEU A 526 -33.76 10.86 18.80
N SER A 527 -34.98 11.41 18.87
CA SER A 527 -35.32 12.45 19.85
C SER A 527 -35.52 11.88 21.26
N ARG A 528 -34.70 12.34 22.20
CA ARG A 528 -34.86 12.05 23.65
C ARG A 528 -35.92 12.94 24.33
N LYS A 529 -36.56 13.87 23.61
CA LYS A 529 -37.50 14.87 24.19
C LYS A 529 -38.90 14.35 24.50
N SER A 530 -39.19 13.06 24.34
CA SER A 530 -40.46 12.45 24.74
C SER A 530 -40.52 12.17 26.25
N ARG A 531 -40.52 13.23 27.07
CA ARG A 531 -41.14 13.15 28.40
C ARG A 531 -42.64 13.38 28.19
N PRO A 532 -43.56 12.52 28.66
CA PRO A 532 -44.98 12.85 28.63
C PRO A 532 -45.17 14.09 29.50
N GLY A 533 -45.47 15.24 28.89
CA GLY A 533 -45.93 16.41 29.64
C GLY A 533 -47.21 16.03 30.39
N PRO A 534 -47.47 16.59 31.58
CA PRO A 534 -48.74 16.37 32.24
C PRO A 534 -49.86 16.81 31.28
N ARG A 535 -50.84 15.93 31.04
CA ARG A 535 -52.01 16.24 30.24
C ARG A 535 -52.62 17.54 30.75
N ARG A 536 -52.50 18.64 29.98
CA ARG A 536 -53.35 19.81 30.21
C ARG A 536 -54.75 19.41 29.74
N GLY A 537 -55.71 19.44 30.66
CA GLY A 537 -57.11 19.16 30.34
C GLY A 537 -57.59 20.12 29.26
N GLY A 538 -57.94 19.60 28.09
CA GLY A 538 -58.54 20.40 27.01
C GLY A 538 -58.22 19.99 25.57
N GLU A 539 -57.32 19.04 25.30
CA GLU A 539 -57.04 18.66 23.89
C GLU A 539 -58.12 17.74 23.27
N PRO A 540 -58.54 17.97 22.01
CA PRO A 540 -59.52 17.14 21.32
C PRO A 540 -59.01 15.71 21.10
N ARG A 541 -59.91 14.72 21.24
CA ARG A 541 -59.63 13.30 20.93
C ARG A 541 -59.32 13.13 19.43
N GLY A 542 -58.04 13.22 19.05
CA GLY A 542 -57.60 13.03 17.67
C GLY A 542 -56.09 13.10 17.42
N SER A 543 -55.29 13.63 18.34
CA SER A 543 -53.82 13.65 18.20
C SER A 543 -53.24 12.22 18.25
N PRO A 544 -52.26 11.86 17.39
CA PRO A 544 -51.68 10.54 17.39
C PRO A 544 -51.01 10.26 18.75
N PRO A 545 -51.15 9.06 19.32
CA PRO A 545 -50.35 8.69 20.48
C PRO A 545 -48.87 8.76 20.10
N ALA A 546 -48.04 9.33 20.97
CA ALA A 546 -46.59 9.25 20.86
C ALA A 546 -46.17 7.79 20.68
N ALA A 547 -45.22 7.53 19.78
CA ALA A 547 -44.72 6.20 19.49
C ALA A 547 -44.35 5.45 20.79
N PRO A 548 -44.83 4.21 20.99
CA PRO A 548 -44.45 3.41 22.14
C PRO A 548 -43.00 2.95 21.96
N GLY A 549 -42.04 3.66 22.53
CA GLY A 549 -40.63 3.30 22.46
C GLY A 549 -39.74 4.51 22.75
N GLY A 550 -38.68 4.34 23.53
CA GLY A 550 -37.72 5.42 23.78
C GLY A 550 -37.00 5.88 22.50
N ALA A 551 -36.09 6.84 22.62
CA ALA A 551 -35.21 7.19 21.51
C ALA A 551 -34.38 5.98 21.06
N VAL A 552 -34.19 5.80 19.74
CA VAL A 552 -33.31 4.77 19.18
C VAL A 552 -31.90 4.94 19.75
N ARG A 553 -31.33 3.83 20.21
CA ARG A 553 -30.01 3.75 20.85
C ARG A 553 -28.95 3.15 19.93
N ALA A 554 -29.36 2.28 19.02
CA ALA A 554 -28.51 1.68 18.01
C ALA A 554 -29.32 1.37 16.76
N ILE A 555 -28.67 1.52 15.61
CA ILE A 555 -29.16 1.14 14.30
C ILE A 555 -28.13 0.15 13.76
N GLY A 556 -28.56 -0.85 13.01
CA GLY A 556 -27.63 -1.72 12.33
C GLY A 556 -28.18 -2.27 11.02
N VAL A 557 -27.26 -2.81 10.24
CA VAL A 557 -27.56 -3.51 8.99
C VAL A 557 -26.79 -4.83 9.05
N SER A 558 -27.52 -5.94 9.02
CA SER A 558 -26.94 -7.27 8.89
C SER A 558 -26.82 -7.62 7.41
N LEU A 559 -25.67 -8.15 7.02
CA LEU A 559 -25.32 -8.45 5.63
C LEU A 559 -25.02 -9.95 5.47
N ASP A 560 -25.72 -10.57 4.52
CA ASP A 560 -25.42 -11.89 3.95
C ASP A 560 -24.71 -11.66 2.62
N VAL A 561 -23.41 -11.88 2.56
CA VAL A 561 -22.56 -11.50 1.41
C VAL A 561 -22.43 -12.63 0.39
N LEU A 562 -22.52 -13.90 0.80
CA LEU A 562 -22.18 -15.03 -0.05
C LEU A 562 -23.29 -16.08 -0.20
N ASP A 563 -23.75 -16.65 0.91
CA ASP A 563 -24.64 -17.81 0.91
C ASP A 563 -25.60 -17.73 2.10
N PRO A 564 -26.92 -17.56 1.87
CA PRO A 564 -27.92 -17.44 2.92
C PRO A 564 -27.96 -18.61 3.92
N ALA A 565 -27.47 -19.78 3.52
CA ALA A 565 -27.40 -20.95 4.38
C ALA A 565 -26.19 -20.94 5.34
N ARG A 566 -25.17 -20.13 5.04
CA ARG A 566 -23.95 -19.93 5.83
C ARG A 566 -24.04 -18.61 6.61
N GLY A 567 -23.05 -18.33 7.46
CA GLY A 567 -23.05 -17.20 8.39
C GLY A 567 -23.90 -17.43 9.64
N ASP A 568 -24.01 -16.40 10.48
CA ASP A 568 -24.72 -16.48 11.75
C ASP A 568 -26.19 -16.08 11.60
N ARG A 569 -27.11 -17.00 11.88
CA ARG A 569 -28.56 -16.73 11.83
C ARG A 569 -29.07 -15.97 13.04
N ARG A 570 -28.25 -15.74 14.06
CA ARG A 570 -28.61 -14.98 15.25
C ARG A 570 -28.07 -13.56 15.11
N LEU A 571 -28.95 -12.59 15.30
CA LEU A 571 -28.58 -11.18 15.30
C LEU A 571 -27.86 -10.82 16.61
N PRO A 572 -26.98 -9.80 16.60
CA PRO A 572 -26.11 -9.51 17.73
C PRO A 572 -26.89 -9.13 19.00
N ALA A 573 -26.37 -9.55 20.14
CA ALA A 573 -26.90 -9.15 21.44
C ALA A 573 -26.83 -7.61 21.61
N PRO A 574 -27.76 -6.99 22.37
CA PRO A 574 -28.83 -7.59 23.16
C PRO A 574 -30.09 -7.98 22.39
N LEU A 575 -30.11 -7.95 21.05
CA LEU A 575 -31.27 -8.42 20.29
C LEU A 575 -31.55 -9.90 20.61
N ARG A 576 -32.84 -10.23 20.69
CA ARG A 576 -33.31 -11.62 20.72
C ARG A 576 -34.01 -11.88 19.41
N ALA A 577 -33.20 -11.98 18.37
CA ALA A 577 -33.72 -12.11 17.02
C ALA A 577 -32.88 -13.06 16.18
N THR A 578 -33.56 -13.76 15.28
CA THR A 578 -32.95 -14.61 14.27
C THR A 578 -33.36 -14.15 12.88
N TRP A 579 -32.47 -14.33 11.93
CA TRP A 579 -32.71 -14.07 10.52
C TRP A 579 -32.66 -15.39 9.75
N SER A 580 -33.55 -15.58 8.78
CA SER A 580 -33.59 -16.80 7.95
C SER A 580 -32.32 -17.00 7.12
N ARG A 581 -31.60 -15.91 6.86
CA ARG A 581 -30.28 -15.86 6.23
C ARG A 581 -29.22 -15.72 7.32
N GLY A 582 -28.06 -16.34 7.16
CA GLY A 582 -26.95 -16.09 8.09
C GLY A 582 -26.19 -14.84 7.67
N ALA A 583 -25.90 -13.97 8.63
CA ALA A 583 -25.12 -12.76 8.40
C ALA A 583 -23.63 -13.04 8.63
N GLU A 584 -22.78 -12.67 7.67
CA GLU A 584 -21.34 -12.63 7.87
C GLU A 584 -20.90 -11.31 8.51
N TYR A 585 -21.63 -10.22 8.25
CA TYR A 585 -21.28 -8.90 8.75
C TYR A 585 -22.45 -8.18 9.40
N VAL A 586 -22.12 -7.34 10.37
CA VAL A 586 -23.05 -6.38 10.95
C VAL A 586 -22.41 -5.02 10.99
N LEU A 587 -23.02 -4.07 10.28
CA LEU A 587 -22.79 -2.65 10.49
C LEU A 587 -23.59 -2.20 11.71
N LEU A 588 -22.92 -1.60 12.70
CA LEU A 588 -23.54 -0.99 13.87
C LEU A 588 -23.31 0.52 13.86
N ILE A 589 -24.37 1.28 14.03
CA ILE A 589 -24.35 2.73 14.11
C ILE A 589 -24.94 3.16 15.45
N GLN A 590 -24.11 3.84 16.26
CA GLN A 590 -24.53 4.51 17.47
C GLN A 590 -24.75 5.99 17.14
N PRO A 591 -26.00 6.47 17.11
CA PRO A 591 -26.26 7.88 16.81
C PRO A 591 -25.71 8.79 17.94
N PRO A 592 -25.33 10.04 17.62
CA PRO A 592 -24.82 10.99 18.59
C PRO A 592 -25.83 11.27 19.72
N GLU A 593 -25.33 11.48 20.95
CA GLU A 593 -26.18 11.63 22.13
C GLU A 593 -26.83 13.01 22.26
N ARG A 594 -26.27 14.02 21.59
CA ARG A 594 -26.77 15.39 21.50
C ARG A 594 -26.77 15.79 20.02
N GLY A 595 -27.83 16.47 19.56
CA GLY A 595 -27.90 16.97 18.19
C GLY A 595 -26.66 17.80 17.86
N ALA A 596 -25.74 17.22 17.10
CA ALA A 596 -24.45 17.80 16.76
C ALA A 596 -24.65 18.87 15.69
N ALA A 597 -25.13 20.04 16.11
CA ALA A 597 -25.28 21.20 15.24
C ALA A 597 -23.94 21.92 14.96
N SER A 598 -22.79 21.36 15.35
CA SER A 598 -21.51 22.08 15.32
C SER A 598 -20.46 21.58 14.32
N GLY A 599 -20.72 20.53 13.53
CA GLY A 599 -19.82 20.13 12.42
C GLY A 599 -18.38 19.75 12.80
N VAL A 600 -18.03 19.70 14.09
CA VAL A 600 -16.72 19.34 14.61
C VAL A 600 -16.85 18.02 15.36
N PHE A 601 -16.38 16.93 14.74
CA PHE A 601 -16.30 15.60 15.34
C PHE A 601 -14.96 15.45 16.06
N ASP A 602 -14.99 15.14 17.35
CA ASP A 602 -13.80 14.80 18.13
C ASP A 602 -13.70 13.27 18.23
N ARG A 603 -12.67 12.69 17.60
CA ARG A 603 -12.41 11.23 17.60
C ARG A 603 -12.33 10.61 19.00
N SER A 604 -12.10 11.41 20.05
CA SER A 604 -12.01 10.95 21.44
C SER A 604 -13.34 10.98 22.21
N ARG A 605 -14.41 11.60 21.68
CA ARG A 605 -15.66 11.79 22.40
C ARG A 605 -16.74 10.79 21.97
N ARG A 606 -17.17 9.94 22.91
CA ARG A 606 -18.34 9.05 22.77
C ARG A 606 -19.67 9.79 22.47
N SER A 607 -19.73 11.12 22.59
CA SER A 607 -20.94 11.91 22.35
C SER A 607 -21.29 12.12 20.88
N ASP A 608 -20.34 11.89 19.97
CA ASP A 608 -20.42 12.33 18.57
C ASP A 608 -20.95 11.24 17.63
N GLY A 609 -21.30 10.07 18.18
CA GLY A 609 -21.77 8.91 17.42
C GLY A 609 -20.63 8.12 16.78
N SER A 610 -20.93 6.90 16.33
CA SER A 610 -19.97 6.01 15.68
C SER A 610 -20.65 5.07 14.70
N ALA A 611 -19.92 4.63 13.68
CA ALA A 611 -20.30 3.52 12.81
C ALA A 611 -19.13 2.55 12.72
N GLU A 612 -19.40 1.25 12.87
CA GLU A 612 -18.37 0.21 12.89
C GLU A 612 -18.93 -1.08 12.27
N LEU A 613 -18.13 -1.72 11.42
CA LEU A 613 -18.44 -3.00 10.78
C LEU A 613 -17.82 -4.14 11.60
N PHE A 614 -18.63 -5.13 11.93
CA PHE A 614 -18.23 -6.33 12.65
C PHE A 614 -18.37 -7.56 11.72
N ILE A 615 -17.53 -8.57 11.96
CA ILE A 615 -17.55 -9.86 11.27
C ILE A 615 -18.05 -10.97 12.20
N ASP A 616 -18.73 -11.97 11.67
CA ASP A 616 -19.09 -13.21 12.37
C ASP A 616 -17.85 -13.81 13.06
N GLY A 617 -17.95 -14.09 14.36
CA GLY A 617 -16.87 -14.67 15.18
C GLY A 617 -16.47 -16.10 14.78
N SER A 618 -17.18 -16.71 13.85
CA SER A 618 -16.84 -17.98 13.21
C SER A 618 -16.04 -17.85 11.92
N MET A 619 -15.83 -16.64 11.40
CA MET A 619 -15.10 -16.34 10.17
C MET A 619 -13.80 -15.56 10.45
N ASN A 620 -12.83 -15.66 9.54
CA ASN A 620 -11.62 -14.85 9.55
C ASN A 620 -11.58 -13.89 8.36
N TYR A 621 -11.03 -12.70 8.60
CA TYR A 621 -10.88 -11.64 7.60
C TYR A 621 -9.44 -11.52 7.08
N SER A 622 -8.43 -11.67 7.93
CA SER A 622 -7.02 -11.51 7.55
C SER A 622 -6.17 -12.54 8.28
N THR A 623 -5.04 -12.91 7.68
CA THR A 623 -4.01 -13.72 8.37
C THR A 623 -3.51 -13.01 9.62
N TYR A 624 -3.67 -11.68 9.67
CA TYR A 624 -3.29 -10.78 10.75
C TYR A 624 -4.43 -10.39 11.68
N ALA A 625 -5.59 -11.03 11.54
CA ALA A 625 -6.71 -10.74 12.41
C ALA A 625 -6.52 -11.34 13.81
N VAL A 626 -6.84 -10.54 14.83
CA VAL A 626 -6.80 -10.94 16.23
C VAL A 626 -8.17 -10.78 16.88
N THR A 627 -8.44 -11.57 17.91
CA THR A 627 -9.60 -11.41 18.77
C THR A 627 -9.15 -10.96 20.15
N ARG A 628 -9.79 -9.93 20.69
CA ARG A 628 -9.53 -9.47 22.05
C ARG A 628 -10.09 -10.47 23.07
N THR A 629 -9.29 -10.86 24.04
CA THR A 629 -9.67 -11.75 25.14
C THR A 629 -9.42 -11.10 26.50
N ALA A 630 -9.87 -11.74 27.58
CA ALA A 630 -9.58 -11.27 28.94
C ALA A 630 -8.08 -11.24 29.28
N ARG A 631 -7.25 -11.94 28.50
CA ARG A 631 -5.80 -12.08 28.71
C ARG A 631 -4.95 -11.28 27.70
N GLY A 632 -5.55 -10.64 26.70
CA GLY A 632 -4.83 -9.92 25.66
C GLY A 632 -5.49 -10.07 24.30
N PHE A 633 -4.70 -10.46 23.29
CA PHE A 633 -5.15 -10.69 21.92
C PHE A 633 -4.72 -12.09 21.48
N ASP A 634 -5.64 -12.84 20.90
CA ASP A 634 -5.38 -14.16 20.33
C ASP A 634 -5.56 -14.09 18.81
N TRP A 635 -4.60 -14.63 18.06
CA TRP A 635 -4.69 -14.73 16.61
C TRP A 635 -5.90 -15.56 16.17
N SER A 636 -6.64 -15.07 15.19
CA SER A 636 -7.78 -15.79 14.64
C SER A 636 -7.31 -17.04 13.90
N GLN A 637 -7.79 -18.20 14.35
CA GLN A 637 -7.62 -19.50 13.67
C GLN A 637 -8.90 -19.91 12.93
N LYS A 638 -9.80 -18.96 12.69
CA LYS A 638 -11.07 -19.18 12.01
C LYS A 638 -10.82 -19.35 10.50
N PRO A 639 -11.72 -20.05 9.78
CA PRO A 639 -11.60 -20.18 8.34
C PRO A 639 -11.90 -18.85 7.61
N PHE A 640 -11.27 -18.61 6.47
CA PHE A 640 -11.54 -17.48 5.57
C PHE A 640 -12.75 -17.79 4.68
N ARG A 641 -13.87 -18.11 5.31
CA ARG A 641 -15.14 -18.35 4.63
C ARG A 641 -16.29 -18.26 5.61
N PRO A 642 -17.51 -17.99 5.13
CA PRO A 642 -18.71 -18.04 5.97
C PRO A 642 -18.96 -19.43 6.54
N VAL A 643 -19.37 -19.51 7.80
CA VAL A 643 -19.69 -20.76 8.51
C VAL A 643 -21.07 -20.67 9.12
N ALA A 644 -21.96 -21.61 8.78
CA ALA A 644 -23.30 -21.66 9.35
C ALA A 644 -23.26 -21.81 10.87
N ASN A 645 -23.80 -20.83 11.60
CA ASN A 645 -23.89 -20.87 13.07
C ASN A 645 -25.08 -20.04 13.59
N LYS A 646 -25.22 -19.94 14.92
CA LYS A 646 -26.36 -19.30 15.63
C LYS A 646 -25.96 -18.67 16.97
N ASP A 647 -24.68 -18.33 17.18
CA ASP A 647 -24.23 -17.91 18.51
C ASP A 647 -24.49 -16.42 18.80
N GLY A 648 -24.65 -15.61 17.76
CA GLY A 648 -24.88 -14.16 17.83
C GLY A 648 -23.61 -13.37 18.15
N LEU A 649 -22.43 -13.94 17.93
CA LEU A 649 -21.13 -13.37 18.30
C LEU A 649 -20.46 -12.73 17.09
N TYR A 650 -20.27 -11.42 17.15
CA TYR A 650 -19.54 -10.68 16.11
C TYR A 650 -18.34 -9.96 16.71
N SER A 651 -17.23 -10.02 15.99
CA SER A 651 -15.93 -9.47 16.38
C SER A 651 -15.61 -8.22 15.57
N PRO A 652 -14.92 -7.22 16.15
CA PRO A 652 -14.37 -6.12 15.37
C PRO A 652 -13.27 -6.66 14.45
N LEU A 653 -13.00 -5.94 13.36
CA LEU A 653 -11.96 -6.27 12.39
C LEU A 653 -10.59 -5.80 12.91
N LEU A 654 -10.14 -6.35 14.04
CA LEU A 654 -8.84 -6.01 14.64
C LEU A 654 -7.70 -6.69 13.89
N ILE A 655 -6.77 -5.90 13.37
CA ILE A 655 -5.60 -6.34 12.62
C ILE A 655 -4.34 -6.03 13.42
N GLU A 656 -3.45 -7.00 13.61
CA GLU A 656 -2.10 -6.76 14.11
C GLU A 656 -1.24 -6.11 13.02
N THR A 657 -0.92 -4.83 13.19
CA THR A 657 -0.14 -4.04 12.21
C THR A 657 1.34 -4.00 12.54
N ASN A 658 1.72 -4.23 13.80
CA ASN A 658 3.11 -4.33 14.23
C ASN A 658 3.25 -5.53 15.14
N ARG A 659 4.24 -6.37 14.87
CA ARG A 659 4.50 -7.56 15.66
C ARG A 659 5.13 -7.19 17.01
N GLU A 660 4.97 -8.06 17.99
CA GLU A 660 5.74 -7.98 19.23
C GLU A 660 7.23 -8.15 18.93
N ARG A 661 8.07 -7.33 19.56
CA ARG A 661 9.53 -7.39 19.45
C ARG A 661 10.16 -7.45 20.82
N VAL A 662 11.32 -8.09 20.92
CA VAL A 662 12.14 -8.12 22.13
C VAL A 662 13.52 -7.60 21.77
N ALA A 663 14.02 -6.62 22.52
CA ALA A 663 15.38 -6.14 22.38
C ALA A 663 16.39 -7.10 23.03
N ARG A 664 17.67 -6.92 22.66
CA ARG A 664 18.82 -7.66 23.20
C ARG A 664 18.94 -7.56 24.72
N ASP A 665 18.46 -6.47 25.31
CA ASP A 665 18.44 -6.24 26.76
C ASP A 665 17.22 -6.82 27.48
N GLY A 666 16.31 -7.48 26.75
CA GLY A 666 15.08 -8.06 27.26
C GLY A 666 13.88 -7.11 27.28
N THR A 667 14.02 -5.87 26.80
CA THR A 667 12.90 -4.92 26.69
C THR A 667 11.86 -5.45 25.71
N LEU A 668 10.61 -5.56 26.17
CA LEU A 668 9.46 -5.98 25.38
C LEU A 668 8.79 -4.77 24.71
N TYR A 669 8.64 -4.82 23.39
CA TYR A 669 7.84 -3.88 22.61
C TYR A 669 6.56 -4.61 22.18
N PRO A 670 5.39 -4.27 22.77
CA PRO A 670 4.16 -5.01 22.53
C PRO A 670 3.66 -4.83 21.09
N ALA A 671 2.98 -5.85 20.58
CA ALA A 671 2.27 -5.79 19.30
C ALA A 671 1.24 -4.64 19.28
N LYS A 672 1.02 -4.05 18.10
CA LYS A 672 0.03 -2.99 17.88
C LYS A 672 -1.09 -3.49 16.99
N HIS A 673 -2.30 -3.04 17.31
CA HIS A 673 -3.52 -3.48 16.64
C HIS A 673 -4.36 -2.28 16.20
N VAL A 674 -4.93 -2.37 15.01
CA VAL A 674 -5.82 -1.36 14.44
C VAL A 674 -7.15 -2.00 14.08
N ASP A 675 -8.24 -1.36 14.50
CA ASP A 675 -9.59 -1.77 14.12
C ASP A 675 -9.93 -1.25 12.71
N TRP A 676 -9.97 -2.16 11.75
CA TRP A 676 -10.29 -1.88 10.37
C TRP A 676 -11.79 -1.75 10.09
N GLY A 677 -12.67 -2.08 11.03
CA GLY A 677 -14.12 -1.98 10.88
C GLY A 677 -14.67 -0.58 11.13
N ARG A 678 -13.92 0.27 11.83
CA ARG A 678 -14.38 1.61 12.24
C ARG A 678 -14.49 2.62 11.09
N LEU A 679 -15.68 3.16 10.85
CA LEU A 679 -15.91 4.07 9.73
C LEU A 679 -15.65 5.54 10.12
N ALA A 680 -14.98 6.29 9.24
CA ALA A 680 -14.67 7.70 9.44
C ALA A 680 -15.91 8.60 9.26
N PRO A 681 -16.26 9.46 10.23
CA PRO A 681 -17.39 10.37 10.09
C PRO A 681 -17.13 11.41 8.99
N GLN A 682 -18.19 11.78 8.26
CA GLN A 682 -18.17 12.76 7.16
C GLN A 682 -17.24 12.39 5.98
N LYS A 683 -16.85 11.11 5.90
CA LYS A 683 -16.06 10.53 4.81
C LYS A 683 -16.63 9.17 4.40
N GLU A 684 -16.95 8.34 5.39
CA GLU A 684 -17.44 6.96 5.20
C GLU A 684 -18.78 6.73 5.86
N TRP A 685 -19.18 7.58 6.80
CA TRP A 685 -20.57 7.64 7.23
C TRP A 685 -20.96 9.07 7.62
N ALA A 686 -22.21 9.41 7.39
CA ALA A 686 -22.76 10.71 7.74
C ALA A 686 -24.19 10.56 8.28
N LEU A 687 -24.53 11.40 9.26
CA LEU A 687 -25.91 11.63 9.70
C LEU A 687 -26.28 13.04 9.26
N ASN A 688 -27.39 13.17 8.54
CA ASN A 688 -27.84 14.48 8.09
C ASN A 688 -28.22 15.39 9.27
N ALA A 689 -28.27 16.71 9.03
CA ALA A 689 -28.55 17.69 10.07
C ALA A 689 -29.93 17.49 10.75
N ALA A 690 -30.90 16.92 10.03
CA ALA A 690 -32.24 16.63 10.55
C ALA A 690 -32.29 15.39 11.46
N GLY A 691 -31.25 14.56 11.48
CA GLY A 691 -31.24 13.29 12.19
C GLY A 691 -32.21 12.25 11.62
N SER A 692 -32.53 12.37 10.33
CA SER A 692 -33.50 11.52 9.62
C SER A 692 -32.87 10.57 8.62
N THR A 693 -31.62 10.80 8.20
CA THR A 693 -30.98 10.01 7.15
C THR A 693 -29.54 9.75 7.52
N ILE A 694 -29.15 8.48 7.41
CA ILE A 694 -27.78 8.02 7.60
C ILE A 694 -27.28 7.47 6.28
N GLU A 695 -26.10 7.89 5.86
CA GLU A 695 -25.38 7.36 4.72
C GLU A 695 -24.11 6.66 5.18
N VAL A 696 -23.73 5.58 4.49
CA VAL A 696 -22.53 4.80 4.78
C VAL A 696 -21.90 4.31 3.48
N ALA A 697 -20.58 4.44 3.35
CA ALA A 697 -19.77 3.79 2.34
C ALA A 697 -18.91 2.70 2.98
N ILE A 698 -18.98 1.49 2.43
CA ILE A 698 -18.23 0.32 2.86
C ILE A 698 -17.35 -0.12 1.68
N PRO A 699 -16.02 0.05 1.76
CA PRO A 699 -15.12 -0.49 0.76
C PRO A 699 -15.32 -1.98 0.54
N TRP A 700 -15.27 -2.44 -0.71
CA TRP A 700 -15.47 -3.84 -1.07
C TRP A 700 -14.57 -4.80 -0.28
N GLY A 701 -13.30 -4.42 -0.11
CA GLY A 701 -12.33 -5.21 0.65
C GLY A 701 -12.76 -5.52 2.08
N LEU A 702 -13.54 -4.65 2.77
CA LEU A 702 -14.01 -4.91 4.15
C LEU A 702 -15.04 -6.04 4.24
N LEU A 703 -15.72 -6.35 3.14
CA LEU A 703 -16.75 -7.39 3.05
C LEU A 703 -16.19 -8.71 2.52
N SER A 704 -14.86 -8.85 2.48
CA SER A 704 -14.17 -9.99 1.85
C SER A 704 -14.61 -10.22 0.40
N VAL A 705 -15.05 -9.16 -0.28
CA VAL A 705 -15.21 -9.13 -1.74
C VAL A 705 -13.82 -8.89 -2.31
N GLY A 706 -13.19 -9.96 -2.76
CA GLY A 706 -11.79 -9.97 -3.23
C GLY A 706 -11.62 -9.48 -4.65
N ASP A 707 -12.69 -9.52 -5.44
CA ASP A 707 -12.77 -8.88 -6.74
C ASP A 707 -14.23 -8.50 -7.05
N PRO A 708 -14.62 -7.23 -6.85
CA PRO A 708 -15.98 -6.78 -7.14
C PRO A 708 -16.28 -6.80 -8.65
N SER A 709 -15.28 -6.77 -9.52
CA SER A 709 -15.47 -6.78 -10.97
C SER A 709 -16.03 -8.12 -11.50
N SER A 710 -15.79 -9.22 -10.79
CA SER A 710 -16.32 -10.56 -11.11
C SER A 710 -17.30 -11.10 -10.06
N LEU A 711 -17.69 -10.27 -9.09
CA LEU A 711 -18.53 -10.64 -7.95
C LEU A 711 -17.90 -11.75 -7.09
N ALA A 712 -16.57 -11.81 -7.04
CA ALA A 712 -15.85 -12.84 -6.31
C ALA A 712 -15.71 -12.47 -4.83
N VAL A 713 -16.13 -13.40 -3.96
CA VAL A 713 -16.04 -13.30 -2.50
C VAL A 713 -15.15 -14.43 -2.00
N VAL A 714 -14.32 -14.15 -1.00
CA VAL A 714 -13.44 -15.16 -0.39
C VAL A 714 -14.27 -16.31 0.20
N ASP A 715 -13.95 -17.54 -0.23
CA ASP A 715 -14.60 -18.78 0.18
C ASP A 715 -13.56 -19.91 0.30
N ASP A 716 -12.52 -19.62 1.07
CA ASP A 716 -11.30 -20.43 1.20
C ASP A 716 -11.61 -21.85 1.70
N LYS A 717 -10.94 -22.84 1.11
CA LYS A 717 -11.01 -24.25 1.50
C LYS A 717 -9.77 -24.61 2.31
N PRO A 718 -9.92 -24.90 3.61
CA PRO A 718 -8.77 -25.22 4.44
C PRO A 718 -7.89 -26.34 3.86
N GLY A 719 -6.59 -26.09 3.76
CA GLY A 719 -5.59 -27.07 3.34
C GLY A 719 -5.27 -27.06 1.85
N THR A 720 -5.84 -26.17 1.06
CA THR A 720 -5.39 -25.85 -0.30
C THR A 720 -4.28 -24.80 -0.26
N ARG A 721 -3.62 -24.61 -1.42
CA ARG A 721 -2.48 -23.69 -1.53
C ARG A 721 -2.93 -22.25 -1.80
N ASP A 722 -3.98 -22.10 -2.58
CA ASP A 722 -4.46 -20.81 -3.09
C ASP A 722 -5.77 -20.46 -2.37
N THR A 723 -5.99 -19.17 -2.13
CA THR A 723 -7.28 -18.73 -1.57
C THR A 723 -8.37 -18.95 -2.61
N GLU A 724 -9.38 -19.77 -2.29
CA GLU A 724 -10.54 -19.89 -3.16
C GLU A 724 -11.52 -18.73 -3.02
N THR A 725 -12.18 -18.42 -4.13
CA THR A 725 -13.30 -17.49 -4.18
C THR A 725 -14.52 -18.15 -4.80
N THR A 726 -15.69 -17.64 -4.44
CA THR A 726 -17.00 -18.04 -4.99
C THR A 726 -17.71 -16.79 -5.51
N VAL A 727 -18.34 -16.90 -6.68
CA VAL A 727 -19.19 -15.82 -7.23
C VAL A 727 -20.47 -15.71 -6.40
N THR A 728 -20.68 -14.57 -5.76
CA THR A 728 -21.91 -14.32 -4.98
C THR A 728 -23.14 -14.14 -5.87
N ARG A 729 -24.32 -14.48 -5.33
CA ARG A 729 -25.62 -14.15 -5.94
C ARG A 729 -26.16 -12.79 -5.49
N GLY A 730 -25.31 -11.98 -4.88
CA GLY A 730 -25.63 -10.66 -4.37
C GLY A 730 -25.83 -10.62 -2.85
N ILE A 731 -25.84 -9.42 -2.30
CA ILE A 731 -25.81 -9.18 -0.87
C ILE A 731 -27.24 -9.08 -0.31
N GLY A 732 -27.61 -9.98 0.59
CA GLY A 732 -28.83 -9.86 1.38
C GLY A 732 -28.64 -8.84 2.50
N LEU A 733 -29.61 -7.94 2.71
CA LEU A 733 -29.57 -6.95 3.78
C LEU A 733 -30.81 -7.02 4.68
N LEU A 734 -30.60 -6.79 5.98
CA LEU A 734 -31.65 -6.58 6.97
C LEU A 734 -31.27 -5.38 7.85
N ALA A 735 -32.01 -4.27 7.71
CA ALA A 735 -31.87 -3.14 8.63
C ALA A 735 -32.61 -3.42 9.92
N TRP A 736 -32.04 -2.98 11.04
CA TRP A 736 -32.66 -3.08 12.35
C TRP A 736 -32.33 -1.86 13.22
N ALA A 737 -33.19 -1.61 14.20
CA ALA A 737 -32.98 -0.56 15.19
C ALA A 737 -33.47 -1.04 16.55
N THR A 738 -32.88 -0.52 17.62
CA THR A 738 -33.36 -0.80 18.97
C THR A 738 -33.40 0.43 19.85
N THR A 739 -34.34 0.45 20.78
CA THR A 739 -34.39 1.40 21.90
C THR A 739 -33.73 0.86 23.16
N ALA A 740 -33.35 -0.44 23.16
CA ALA A 740 -32.65 -1.06 24.27
C ALA A 740 -31.22 -0.53 24.38
N ALA A 741 -30.73 -0.41 25.61
CA ALA A 741 -29.32 -0.14 25.87
C ALA A 741 -28.52 -1.46 25.83
N GLY A 742 -27.21 -1.38 25.63
CA GLY A 742 -26.32 -2.54 25.81
C GLY A 742 -25.39 -2.88 24.64
N PHE A 743 -25.44 -2.13 23.55
CA PHE A 743 -24.43 -2.19 22.49
C PHE A 743 -23.16 -1.45 22.92
N ALA A 744 -21.99 -2.08 22.86
CA ALA A 744 -20.68 -1.48 23.18
C ALA A 744 -19.63 -1.85 22.11
N ALA A 745 -18.68 -0.95 21.87
CA ALA A 745 -17.74 -0.98 20.75
C ALA A 745 -16.50 -1.89 20.93
N ASP A 746 -16.49 -2.76 21.95
CA ASP A 746 -15.30 -3.60 22.26
C ASP A 746 -15.48 -5.05 21.76
N SER A 747 -16.28 -5.24 20.70
CA SER A 747 -16.92 -6.47 20.17
C SER A 747 -18.42 -6.51 20.43
N LEU A 748 -19.20 -6.91 19.43
CA LEU A 748 -20.62 -7.27 19.56
C LEU A 748 -20.80 -8.64 20.25
N GLY A 749 -19.85 -9.04 21.10
CA GLY A 749 -19.87 -10.23 21.97
C GLY A 749 -20.12 -9.86 23.44
N PRO A 750 -20.39 -10.87 24.30
CA PRO A 750 -21.55 -10.91 25.20
C PRO A 750 -21.89 -9.57 25.85
N SER A 751 -23.17 -9.19 25.74
CA SER A 751 -23.79 -8.05 26.43
C SER A 751 -23.13 -7.78 27.78
N LEU A 752 -22.73 -6.52 28.03
CA LEU A 752 -22.08 -6.07 29.28
C LEU A 752 -22.64 -6.85 30.49
N PRO A 753 -21.82 -7.25 31.48
CA PRO A 753 -22.35 -7.84 32.71
C PRO A 753 -23.47 -6.96 33.29
N GLY A 754 -24.73 -7.45 33.23
CA GLY A 754 -25.93 -6.72 33.65
C GLY A 754 -26.75 -6.03 32.55
N ALA A 755 -26.32 -6.02 31.29
CA ALA A 755 -27.15 -5.58 30.16
C ALA A 755 -28.30 -6.56 29.93
N ARG A 756 -29.52 -6.02 29.97
CA ARG A 756 -30.73 -6.81 29.76
C ARG A 756 -30.93 -7.06 28.27
N ALA A 757 -31.31 -8.28 27.92
CA ALA A 757 -31.76 -8.59 26.57
C ALA A 757 -32.95 -7.69 26.14
N ALA A 758 -32.90 -7.20 24.91
CA ALA A 758 -33.95 -6.38 24.33
C ALA A 758 -35.25 -7.17 24.26
N ARG A 759 -36.36 -6.53 24.60
CA ARG A 759 -37.68 -7.12 24.41
C ARG A 759 -38.09 -7.01 22.93
N PRO A 760 -39.02 -7.87 22.45
CA PRO A 760 -39.53 -7.76 21.08
C PRO A 760 -40.04 -6.35 20.73
N GLU A 761 -40.73 -5.67 21.65
CA GLU A 761 -41.24 -4.31 21.44
C GLU A 761 -40.15 -3.21 21.41
N GLU A 762 -38.92 -3.53 21.78
CA GLU A 762 -37.76 -2.61 21.74
C GLU A 762 -36.92 -2.83 20.47
N SER A 763 -37.29 -3.77 19.60
CA SER A 763 -36.53 -4.18 18.43
C SER A 763 -37.36 -4.01 17.15
N TYR A 764 -36.80 -3.35 16.16
CA TYR A 764 -37.46 -3.01 14.91
C TYR A 764 -36.65 -3.54 13.75
N PHE A 765 -37.28 -4.22 12.79
CA PHE A 765 -36.61 -4.84 11.64
C PHE A 765 -37.27 -4.38 10.34
N LEU A 766 -36.45 -4.11 9.33
CA LEU A 766 -36.86 -3.68 8.00
C LEU A 766 -36.09 -4.50 6.95
N GLY A 767 -36.79 -5.49 6.38
CA GLY A 767 -36.30 -6.33 5.28
C GLY A 767 -36.99 -6.03 3.96
N PRO A 768 -36.54 -6.63 2.85
CA PRO A 768 -37.12 -6.43 1.51
C PRO A 768 -38.59 -6.87 1.45
N GLN A 769 -39.26 -6.58 0.32
CA GLN A 769 -40.64 -7.02 0.11
C GLN A 769 -40.79 -8.54 0.38
N GLU A 770 -41.94 -8.94 0.93
CA GLU A 770 -42.24 -10.33 1.35
C GLU A 770 -41.49 -10.82 2.60
N SER A 771 -40.69 -9.96 3.24
CA SER A 771 -40.16 -10.25 4.57
C SER A 771 -41.28 -10.37 5.60
N SER A 772 -41.18 -11.36 6.48
CA SER A 772 -42.13 -11.60 7.56
C SER A 772 -41.42 -11.72 8.90
N GLN A 773 -42.15 -11.41 9.98
CA GLN A 773 -41.65 -11.46 11.34
C GLN A 773 -42.63 -12.22 12.22
N VAL A 774 -42.14 -13.20 12.98
CA VAL A 774 -42.94 -13.98 13.93
C VAL A 774 -42.31 -13.86 15.30
N ILE A 775 -43.10 -13.43 16.29
CA ILE A 775 -42.66 -13.38 17.68
C ILE A 775 -43.02 -14.71 18.34
N SER A 776 -42.01 -15.41 18.86
CA SER A 776 -42.17 -16.63 19.66
C SER A 776 -41.56 -16.42 21.04
N GLY A 777 -42.42 -16.28 22.05
CA GLY A 777 -41.99 -15.95 23.41
C GLY A 777 -41.32 -14.56 23.46
N GLN A 778 -40.01 -14.53 23.70
CA GLN A 778 -39.20 -13.29 23.73
C GLN A 778 -38.26 -13.15 22.53
N GLU A 779 -38.40 -14.01 21.53
CA GLU A 779 -37.55 -14.03 20.33
C GLU A 779 -38.35 -13.59 19.10
N VAL A 780 -37.71 -12.80 18.23
CA VAL A 780 -38.25 -12.38 16.94
C VAL A 780 -37.58 -13.20 15.83
N MET A 781 -38.36 -13.92 15.04
CA MET A 781 -37.86 -14.67 13.88
C MET A 781 -38.19 -13.88 12.62
N ILE A 782 -37.16 -13.41 11.91
CA ILE A 782 -37.27 -12.66 10.67
C ILE A 782 -36.99 -13.60 9.50
N THR A 783 -37.94 -13.70 8.57
CA THR A 783 -37.78 -14.45 7.33
C THR A 783 -37.78 -13.49 6.15
N THR A 784 -36.77 -13.56 5.30
CA THR A 784 -36.64 -12.75 4.08
C THR A 784 -36.43 -13.67 2.87
N PRO A 785 -36.94 -13.34 1.67
CA PRO A 785 -36.69 -14.13 0.47
C PRO A 785 -35.19 -14.27 0.17
N GLU A 786 -34.73 -15.47 -0.20
CA GLU A 786 -33.33 -15.69 -0.61
C GLU A 786 -32.99 -14.97 -1.93
N SER A 787 -33.98 -14.80 -2.81
CA SER A 787 -33.83 -14.06 -4.07
C SER A 787 -33.74 -12.54 -3.88
N ALA A 788 -34.07 -12.02 -2.70
CA ALA A 788 -33.99 -10.59 -2.41
C ALA A 788 -32.56 -10.24 -1.95
N SER A 789 -31.67 -10.06 -2.93
CA SER A 789 -30.28 -9.62 -2.75
C SER A 789 -30.01 -8.39 -3.61
N TYR A 790 -29.14 -7.51 -3.14
CA TYR A 790 -28.55 -6.47 -3.96
C TYR A 790 -27.54 -7.09 -4.94
N LEU A 791 -27.74 -6.82 -6.22
CA LEU A 791 -26.84 -7.22 -7.29
C LEU A 791 -26.20 -5.96 -7.89
N TRP A 792 -24.92 -6.08 -8.25
CA TRP A 792 -24.19 -5.06 -9.00
C TRP A 792 -23.67 -5.65 -10.31
N ASN A 793 -23.25 -4.76 -11.21
CA ASN A 793 -22.67 -5.16 -12.48
C ASN A 793 -21.17 -5.32 -12.32
N GLY A 794 -20.64 -6.46 -12.79
CA GLY A 794 -19.21 -6.66 -12.96
C GLY A 794 -18.64 -5.85 -14.14
N TRP A 795 -17.32 -5.87 -14.28
CA TRP A 795 -16.61 -5.18 -15.36
C TRP A 795 -15.31 -5.91 -15.74
N GLU A 796 -14.83 -5.66 -16.97
CA GLU A 796 -13.51 -6.14 -17.45
C GLU A 796 -12.53 -4.98 -17.68
N THR A 797 -12.99 -3.75 -17.53
CA THR A 797 -12.17 -2.55 -17.68
C THR A 797 -12.56 -1.57 -16.58
N PRO A 798 -11.60 -1.07 -15.77
CA PRO A 798 -11.91 -0.10 -14.74
C PRO A 798 -12.38 1.21 -15.36
N ILE A 799 -13.27 1.90 -14.64
CA ILE A 799 -13.61 3.29 -14.90
C ILE A 799 -12.67 4.12 -14.04
N THR A 800 -11.76 4.82 -14.68
CA THR A 800 -10.80 5.67 -13.98
C THR A 800 -11.04 7.14 -14.28
N ARG A 801 -10.79 7.97 -13.27
CA ARG A 801 -10.69 9.41 -13.45
C ARG A 801 -9.36 9.86 -12.91
N GLU A 802 -8.48 10.27 -13.81
CA GLU A 802 -7.21 10.84 -13.39
C GLU A 802 -7.42 12.20 -12.71
N HIS A 803 -6.84 12.39 -11.52
CA HIS A 803 -6.72 13.69 -10.87
C HIS A 803 -5.40 13.85 -10.13
N THR A 804 -4.91 15.08 -10.05
CA THR A 804 -3.79 15.43 -9.19
C THR A 804 -4.25 15.47 -7.74
N LYS A 805 -3.61 14.68 -6.88
CA LYS A 805 -3.88 14.67 -5.44
C LYS A 805 -3.45 15.97 -4.78
N ARG A 806 -4.07 16.30 -3.66
CA ARG A 806 -3.69 17.47 -2.85
C ARG A 806 -2.28 17.37 -2.29
N SER A 807 -1.73 16.17 -2.14
CA SER A 807 -0.33 15.93 -1.77
C SER A 807 0.64 16.61 -2.74
N ALA A 808 0.34 16.61 -4.04
CA ALA A 808 1.17 17.23 -5.08
C ALA A 808 1.42 18.73 -4.84
N ILE A 809 0.45 19.45 -4.25
CA ILE A 809 0.59 20.88 -3.93
C ILE A 809 1.71 21.07 -2.90
N ARG A 810 1.73 20.24 -1.86
CA ARG A 810 2.75 20.30 -0.80
C ARG A 810 4.12 19.89 -1.30
N ILE A 811 4.19 18.88 -2.17
CA ILE A 811 5.47 18.47 -2.78
C ILE A 811 6.02 19.57 -3.68
N ARG A 812 5.18 20.20 -4.50
CA ARG A 812 5.60 21.34 -5.33
C ARG A 812 6.17 22.47 -4.47
N GLU A 813 5.46 22.85 -3.39
CA GLU A 813 5.93 23.86 -2.43
C GLU A 813 7.27 23.46 -1.78
N ALA A 814 7.46 22.18 -1.46
CA ALA A 814 8.67 21.68 -0.83
C ALA A 814 9.88 21.60 -1.79
N PHE A 815 9.64 21.32 -3.07
CA PHE A 815 10.67 21.32 -4.12
C PHE A 815 11.06 22.73 -4.55
N GLU A 816 10.12 23.69 -4.49
CA GLU A 816 10.33 25.08 -4.88
C GLU A 816 11.48 25.73 -4.07
N GLY A 817 12.42 26.37 -4.78
CA GLY A 817 13.52 27.09 -4.15
C GLY A 817 14.64 26.21 -3.61
N MET A 818 14.54 24.88 -3.72
CA MET A 818 15.68 23.99 -3.47
C MET A 818 16.82 24.24 -4.46
N GLU A 819 16.58 24.79 -5.66
CA GLU A 819 17.64 25.19 -6.60
C GLU A 819 18.62 26.20 -5.97
N ALA A 820 18.13 27.15 -5.18
CA ALA A 820 18.97 28.19 -4.58
C ALA A 820 19.94 27.61 -3.53
N ARG A 821 19.68 26.38 -3.05
CA ARG A 821 20.56 25.63 -2.14
C ARG A 821 21.69 24.93 -2.88
N ASP A 822 21.60 24.79 -4.21
CA ASP A 822 22.64 24.24 -5.09
C ASP A 822 23.74 25.27 -5.41
N GLU A 823 23.57 26.55 -5.03
CA GLU A 823 24.61 27.57 -5.17
C GLU A 823 25.75 27.34 -4.16
N PRO A 824 27.01 27.58 -4.55
CA PRO A 824 28.14 27.40 -3.65
C PRO A 824 28.00 28.33 -2.44
N ARG A 825 27.62 27.78 -1.28
CA ARG A 825 27.88 28.45 -0.01
C ARG A 825 29.39 28.66 0.05
N GLN A 826 29.85 29.91 -0.06
CA GLN A 826 31.21 30.29 0.30
C GLN A 826 31.38 29.96 1.79
N THR A 827 31.80 28.74 2.12
CA THR A 827 32.15 28.36 3.47
C THR A 827 33.50 28.98 3.79
N GLY A 828 33.49 30.15 4.45
CA GLY A 828 34.66 30.79 5.04
C GLY A 828 35.19 30.03 6.26
N TRP A 829 35.46 28.73 6.12
CA TRP A 829 35.91 27.84 7.21
C TRP A 829 37.34 27.29 7.03
N ASP A 830 38.04 27.65 5.95
CA ASP A 830 39.42 27.20 5.68
C ASP A 830 40.53 28.18 6.16
N ALA A 831 40.20 29.19 6.97
CA ALA A 831 41.18 30.20 7.41
C ALA A 831 41.82 29.96 8.80
N GLU A 832 41.37 28.99 9.61
CA GLU A 832 41.87 28.84 10.99
C GLU A 832 42.69 27.57 11.29
N ARG A 833 43.16 26.84 10.28
CA ARG A 833 44.21 25.82 10.49
C ARG A 833 45.27 25.87 9.41
N ARG A 834 46.19 26.84 9.54
CA ARG A 834 47.57 26.74 9.05
C ARG A 834 48.52 26.96 10.20
#